data_AF-A0A9P8EG56-F1
#
_entry.id   AF-A0A9P8EG56-F1
#
_cell.length_a   1.000
_cell.length_b   1.000
_cell.length_c   1.000
_cell.angle_alpha   90.00
_cell.angle_beta   90.00
_cell.angle_gamma   90.00
#
_symmetry.space_group_name_H-M   'P 1'
#
loop_
_entity.id
_entity.type
_entity.pdbx_description
1 polymer ?
#
loop_
_entity_poly.entity_id
_entity_poly.type
_entity_poly.pdbx_seq_one_letter_code
_entity_poly.pdbx_strand_id
1 'polypeptide(L)'
;MFRTRVVPTTTLIRIFTRLFSDRGARKHASRPTLFQKALQGNFTVSTPQNAQAFLSATLNQKDNPIGVVEEILASQRGLKCLHDAFNIADTPEYIDVVLQPVLSWLQYPALQSASNGSYLRRTLQALVNPPGSRFWKAYHSHVKYELVDERSIQCFAWLLLQLLTNTRNVRPYDLMVAKDPLVQRVLADSSYDHTRYLNQRIQRVYAFHQTVNSRSARDSFQPQHNNDFQNFKDVGIFPTAQEVVSDNKPRIWRAAEVFEEPDPTRRLYIYLANLFQLYRQDWLEEIKEQVRIALGKETEGSSSITTLSVKLTGVSCCDTSRKHGQHPWSLRLECSEPLPELKDFNPEQRKAFIKDDTDFMPDGALGFVIADGEPVAIVKLLRDEALLTRSIICIQVPHRELISQAMLAMMNAASLELVLLNTAGYAYEPVLGRLQNTTEIPFEEELLFWDESHSVKESEAYSNSDKIREIVRQLKERQESNLQDAMKLKSSVVLDPSQATSLVAALKQRLSLVQGPPGTGKSFIGALAAKVLHDHTNEKILVVCHTNQALDQFTQDIRKIGVKDSQIVRLGGVERTDPANHDLLLSSLRVDGTHHPSRDSRSFVKDLERQVLDESRRLEDLHREFTSLDRLRDHLDGLAMKGDPRYSQAFEISLEPNGTTRVTEHDTVAGRHYLLQRWLEGKDPGVFPEKTKYTAVWGLSLQQRQELSSNWRATINQKTLPAFLEMADHHDDLLSQARNASSQVTEQIIRSKRIIACTTSGAAKYPQVLSTAPGIVIIEEAGQVLESHTITALNPTAKQLIMIGDHKQLRPFVNYDLSVEKGDGYDLNRSLFERLVLKGFPHQVLAQQHRMRPEISELVRRLTYPDLVDAPKTLNRPDLRGFSDNVIFVNHEEPEDTATEDPMTVNVRTSKRNTFEAEMAFKTVKYLLQQNYNASSIVVLTPYLGQLKKMQEVFGGGGEVDTILSDFDIKNMEKNGLTESPAGSVTLGHTPCSESISASRGASAEGIEGIVPAMSDSDRSMAVKPPAKSPCSHSMPSTMTSTTGNTSPTTASTPKPKIQISTIDNYQGQESDIVVASLVRSNSDNDIGFLSSPERLNVLLSRARNALILIGNAATFKSAHTGQETSMNNSLSTAINTALSGATNEVVDATIKKVFSAAIDDAVKEQVQKLEQAFAAAVNDTVQEEVV
;
A
#
# COMPACT_ATOMS: atom_id res chain seq x y z
N MET A 1 20.50 -40.72 -72.04
CA MET A 1 20.41 -39.30 -72.46
C MET A 1 19.40 -38.57 -71.59
N PHE A 2 19.78 -37.39 -71.14
CA PHE A 2 19.28 -36.55 -70.05
C PHE A 2 17.74 -36.46 -69.84
N ARG A 3 17.30 -36.81 -68.62
CA ARG A 3 16.12 -36.26 -67.91
C ARG A 3 16.34 -36.38 -66.39
N THR A 4 16.66 -35.26 -65.76
CA THR A 4 16.73 -35.10 -64.29
C THR A 4 15.32 -35.20 -63.70
N ARG A 5 15.09 -36.21 -62.85
CA ARG A 5 13.81 -36.42 -62.15
C ARG A 5 13.74 -35.55 -60.89
N VAL A 6 12.73 -34.69 -60.84
CA VAL A 6 12.29 -33.95 -59.65
C VAL A 6 11.71 -34.93 -58.63
N VAL A 7 12.20 -34.90 -57.39
CA VAL A 7 11.63 -35.64 -56.26
C VAL A 7 10.72 -34.68 -55.46
N PRO A 8 9.48 -35.04 -55.13
CA PRO A 8 8.58 -34.17 -54.38
C PRO A 8 9.05 -33.92 -52.93
N THR A 9 8.93 -32.68 -52.47
CA THR A 9 9.31 -32.18 -51.13
C THR A 9 8.67 -32.97 -49.98
N THR A 10 7.52 -33.60 -50.21
CA THR A 10 6.82 -34.47 -49.24
C THR A 10 7.55 -35.78 -48.94
N THR A 11 8.39 -36.27 -49.85
CA THR A 11 9.20 -37.49 -49.64
C THR A 11 10.46 -37.20 -48.82
N LEU A 12 11.09 -36.02 -49.00
CA LEU A 12 12.22 -35.57 -48.17
C LEU A 12 11.80 -35.29 -46.73
N ILE A 13 10.61 -34.72 -46.52
CA ILE A 13 10.05 -34.50 -45.17
C ILE A 13 9.71 -35.83 -44.50
N ARG A 14 9.18 -36.84 -45.21
CA ARG A 14 8.92 -38.18 -44.63
C ARG A 14 10.19 -38.97 -44.29
N ILE A 15 11.27 -38.80 -45.07
CA ILE A 15 12.56 -39.44 -44.78
C ILE A 15 13.27 -38.75 -43.59
N PHE A 16 13.18 -37.42 -43.47
CA PHE A 16 13.71 -36.68 -42.31
C PHE A 16 12.90 -36.92 -41.03
N THR A 17 11.57 -37.02 -41.12
CA THR A 17 10.72 -37.25 -39.93
C THR A 17 10.87 -38.67 -39.36
N ARG A 18 11.22 -39.66 -40.20
CA ARG A 18 11.47 -41.05 -39.76
C ARG A 18 12.84 -41.28 -39.10
N LEU A 19 13.82 -40.41 -39.34
CA LEU A 19 15.15 -40.50 -38.72
C LEU A 19 15.21 -39.87 -37.31
N PHE A 20 14.18 -39.11 -36.89
CA PHE A 20 14.18 -38.37 -35.62
C PHE A 20 12.95 -38.63 -34.72
N SER A 21 12.08 -39.58 -35.07
CA SER A 21 11.01 -40.00 -34.17
C SER A 21 11.48 -41.15 -33.26
N ASP A 22 12.06 -40.82 -32.10
CA ASP A 22 12.32 -41.81 -31.07
C ASP A 22 11.02 -42.10 -30.30
N ARG A 23 10.44 -43.27 -30.55
CA ARG A 23 9.38 -43.86 -29.72
C ARG A 23 10.06 -44.73 -28.67
N GLY A 24 10.06 -44.29 -27.42
CA GLY A 24 10.48 -45.14 -26.31
C GLY A 24 10.50 -44.41 -24.98
N ALA A 25 9.42 -44.55 -24.22
CA ALA A 25 9.33 -44.02 -22.87
C ALA A 25 10.38 -44.64 -21.93
N ARG A 26 11.00 -43.76 -21.13
CA ARG A 26 11.73 -44.01 -19.86
C ARG A 26 13.06 -44.79 -19.96
N LYS A 27 14.12 -44.10 -19.50
CA LYS A 27 15.49 -44.54 -19.15
C LYS A 27 16.51 -44.59 -20.29
N HIS A 28 17.01 -43.43 -20.73
CA HIS A 28 18.41 -43.20 -21.11
C HIS A 28 18.70 -41.69 -20.99
N ALA A 29 19.89 -41.29 -20.51
CA ALA A 29 20.29 -39.88 -20.46
C ALA A 29 20.26 -39.29 -21.88
N SER A 30 19.24 -38.47 -22.19
CA SER A 30 18.96 -38.02 -23.55
C SER A 30 20.00 -37.01 -24.02
N ARG A 31 20.49 -37.18 -25.25
CA ARG A 31 21.32 -36.16 -25.92
C ARG A 31 20.62 -34.79 -25.88
N PRO A 32 21.33 -33.69 -25.60
CA PRO A 32 20.71 -32.37 -25.51
C PRO A 32 20.11 -31.95 -26.85
N THR A 33 18.89 -31.41 -26.81
CA THR A 33 18.19 -30.87 -28.00
C THR A 33 19.00 -29.72 -28.61
N LEU A 34 18.75 -29.38 -29.89
CA LEU A 34 19.47 -28.28 -30.55
C LEU A 34 19.29 -26.94 -29.81
N PHE A 35 18.14 -26.74 -29.18
CA PHE A 35 17.88 -25.63 -28.26
C PHE A 35 18.82 -25.66 -27.04
N GLN A 36 18.89 -26.77 -26.32
CA GLN A 36 19.80 -26.91 -25.17
C GLN A 36 21.28 -26.73 -25.56
N LYS A 37 21.69 -27.21 -26.74
CA LYS A 37 23.05 -26.99 -27.26
C LYS A 37 23.34 -25.50 -27.48
N ALA A 38 22.37 -24.73 -27.98
CA ALA A 38 22.51 -23.29 -28.16
C ALA A 38 22.64 -22.58 -26.80
N LEU A 39 21.82 -22.95 -25.81
CA LEU A 39 21.86 -22.37 -24.47
C LEU A 39 23.18 -22.68 -23.72
N GLN A 40 23.76 -23.85 -23.94
CA GLN A 40 25.06 -24.24 -23.39
C GLN A 40 26.25 -23.63 -24.16
N GLY A 41 26.00 -22.90 -25.25
CA GLY A 41 27.04 -22.30 -26.07
C GLY A 41 27.74 -23.27 -27.03
N ASN A 42 27.19 -24.48 -27.22
CA ASN A 42 27.68 -25.52 -28.12
C ASN A 42 27.08 -25.43 -29.54
N PHE A 43 26.32 -24.37 -29.82
CA PHE A 43 25.73 -24.07 -31.12
C PHE A 43 25.71 -22.56 -31.34
N THR A 44 26.15 -22.10 -32.52
CA THR A 44 26.21 -20.68 -32.89
C THR A 44 25.33 -20.40 -34.10
N VAL A 45 24.48 -19.37 -33.98
CA VAL A 45 23.65 -18.91 -35.09
C VAL A 45 24.53 -18.12 -36.07
N SER A 46 24.90 -18.78 -37.16
CA SER A 46 25.89 -18.24 -38.13
C SER A 46 25.32 -18.16 -39.56
N THR A 47 24.22 -18.86 -39.83
CA THR A 47 23.57 -18.94 -41.15
C THR A 47 22.04 -18.90 -40.99
N PRO A 48 21.29 -18.48 -42.03
CA PRO A 48 19.82 -18.48 -41.99
C PRO A 48 19.20 -19.86 -41.71
N GLN A 49 19.82 -20.94 -42.21
CA GLN A 49 19.36 -22.32 -41.96
C GLN A 49 19.58 -22.72 -40.49
N ASN A 50 20.71 -22.34 -39.89
CA ASN A 50 20.98 -22.58 -38.48
C ASN A 50 20.03 -21.77 -37.59
N ALA A 51 19.73 -20.53 -37.97
CA ALA A 51 18.75 -19.69 -37.29
C ALA A 51 17.35 -20.32 -37.34
N GLN A 52 16.90 -20.78 -38.52
CA GLN A 52 15.62 -21.46 -38.68
C GLN A 52 15.54 -22.74 -37.83
N ALA A 53 16.62 -23.53 -37.79
CA ALA A 53 16.69 -24.73 -36.96
C ALA A 53 16.57 -24.41 -35.46
N PHE A 54 17.25 -23.36 -34.99
CA PHE A 54 17.18 -22.91 -33.60
C PHE A 54 15.79 -22.38 -33.22
N LEU A 55 15.20 -21.51 -34.05
CA LEU A 55 13.86 -20.96 -33.81
C LEU A 55 12.78 -22.05 -33.88
N SER A 56 12.91 -23.00 -34.81
CA SER A 56 12.01 -24.17 -34.89
C SER A 56 12.15 -25.07 -33.64
N ALA A 57 13.38 -25.28 -33.15
CA ALA A 57 13.61 -26.03 -31.91
C ALA A 57 13.06 -25.32 -30.67
N THR A 58 13.05 -23.98 -30.67
CA THR A 58 12.41 -23.15 -29.64
C THR A 58 10.89 -23.33 -29.69
N LEU A 59 10.30 -23.23 -30.89
CA LEU A 59 8.86 -23.42 -31.10
C LEU A 59 8.37 -24.85 -30.88
N ASN A 60 9.23 -25.87 -30.92
CA ASN A 60 8.83 -27.26 -30.63
C ASN A 60 8.65 -27.53 -29.13
N GLN A 61 9.01 -26.58 -28.26
CA GLN A 61 8.82 -26.66 -26.81
C GLN A 61 7.54 -25.93 -26.35
N LYS A 62 6.54 -25.86 -27.24
CA LYS A 62 5.27 -25.11 -27.07
C LYS A 62 4.47 -25.46 -25.81
N ASP A 63 4.68 -26.61 -25.21
CA ASP A 63 3.95 -27.05 -24.02
C ASP A 63 4.28 -26.21 -22.77
N ASN A 64 5.39 -25.44 -22.77
CA ASN A 64 5.75 -24.50 -21.71
C ASN A 64 6.41 -23.22 -22.25
N PRO A 65 5.65 -22.25 -22.78
CA PRO A 65 6.21 -21.04 -23.38
C PRO A 65 7.02 -20.19 -22.38
N ILE A 66 6.57 -20.12 -21.12
CA ILE A 66 7.25 -19.36 -20.06
C ILE A 66 8.62 -19.99 -19.77
N GLY A 67 8.67 -21.31 -19.58
CA GLY A 67 9.93 -22.01 -19.33
C GLY A 67 10.95 -21.86 -20.46
N VAL A 68 10.50 -21.84 -21.72
CA VAL A 68 11.39 -21.61 -22.87
C VAL A 68 12.00 -20.21 -22.84
N VAL A 69 11.20 -19.16 -22.57
CA VAL A 69 11.73 -17.78 -22.45
C VAL A 69 12.65 -17.67 -21.24
N GLU A 70 12.30 -18.30 -20.11
CA GLU A 70 13.17 -18.38 -18.92
C GLU A 70 14.52 -18.98 -19.27
N GLU A 71 14.55 -20.14 -19.94
CA GLU A 71 15.80 -20.81 -20.32
C GLU A 71 16.66 -19.95 -21.27
N ILE A 72 16.03 -19.20 -22.17
CA ILE A 72 16.72 -18.23 -23.05
C ILE A 72 17.32 -17.08 -22.24
N LEU A 73 16.56 -16.50 -21.32
CA LEU A 73 16.99 -15.37 -20.48
C LEU A 73 18.03 -15.79 -19.44
N ALA A 74 17.96 -17.03 -18.95
CA ALA A 74 18.89 -17.62 -18.01
C ALA A 74 20.25 -17.92 -18.62
N SER A 75 20.28 -18.24 -19.91
CA SER A 75 21.52 -18.52 -20.61
C SER A 75 22.27 -17.25 -20.97
N GLN A 76 23.56 -17.19 -20.61
CA GLN A 76 24.50 -16.14 -21.05
C GLN A 76 24.56 -15.99 -22.59
N ARG A 77 24.23 -17.05 -23.35
CA ARG A 77 24.26 -17.05 -24.83
C ARG A 77 22.89 -17.17 -25.47
N GLY A 78 21.84 -17.54 -24.74
CA GLY A 78 20.49 -17.76 -25.27
C GLY A 78 19.91 -16.51 -25.91
N LEU A 79 19.92 -15.40 -25.17
CA LEU A 79 19.42 -14.10 -25.66
C LEU A 79 20.23 -13.58 -26.86
N LYS A 80 21.56 -13.83 -26.87
CA LYS A 80 22.42 -13.53 -28.01
C LYS A 80 22.07 -14.37 -29.24
N CYS A 81 21.88 -15.68 -29.08
CA CYS A 81 21.45 -16.56 -30.17
C CYS A 81 20.09 -16.14 -30.75
N LEU A 82 19.16 -15.71 -29.90
CA LEU A 82 17.87 -15.20 -30.33
C LEU A 82 18.01 -13.88 -31.11
N HIS A 83 18.78 -12.92 -30.59
CA HIS A 83 19.09 -11.67 -31.29
C HIS A 83 19.78 -11.92 -32.64
N ASP A 84 20.78 -12.80 -32.68
CA ASP A 84 21.53 -13.13 -33.89
C ASP A 84 20.62 -13.83 -34.92
N ALA A 85 19.70 -14.68 -34.48
CA ALA A 85 18.71 -15.31 -35.36
C ALA A 85 17.76 -14.29 -36.01
N PHE A 86 17.34 -13.26 -35.29
CA PHE A 86 16.50 -12.20 -35.86
C PHE A 86 17.27 -11.28 -36.81
N ASN A 87 18.58 -11.10 -36.61
CA ASN A 87 19.41 -10.17 -37.39
C ASN A 87 20.23 -10.83 -38.51
N ILE A 88 20.13 -12.15 -38.71
CA ILE A 88 20.94 -12.89 -39.71
C ILE A 88 20.50 -12.62 -41.15
N ALA A 89 19.21 -12.45 -41.39
CA ALA A 89 18.60 -12.29 -42.69
C ALA A 89 17.41 -11.34 -42.60
N ASP A 90 17.17 -10.60 -43.68
CA ASP A 90 16.21 -9.51 -43.76
C ASP A 90 15.30 -9.61 -44.99
N THR A 91 15.19 -10.77 -45.64
CA THR A 91 14.28 -10.94 -46.79
C THR A 91 12.82 -11.10 -46.33
N PRO A 92 11.82 -10.70 -47.13
CA PRO A 92 10.41 -10.86 -46.77
C PRO A 92 10.03 -12.31 -46.48
N GLU A 93 10.55 -13.26 -47.26
CA GLU A 93 10.28 -14.69 -47.07
C GLU A 93 10.83 -15.20 -45.72
N TYR A 94 11.95 -14.63 -45.25
CA TYR A 94 12.50 -14.99 -43.95
C TYR A 94 11.62 -14.48 -42.80
N ILE A 95 11.08 -13.27 -42.95
CA ILE A 95 10.14 -12.69 -41.97
C ILE A 95 8.87 -13.54 -41.88
N ASP A 96 8.23 -13.81 -43.02
CA ASP A 96 6.94 -14.52 -43.08
C ASP A 96 7.03 -15.99 -42.67
N VAL A 97 8.12 -16.68 -43.06
CA VAL A 97 8.24 -18.14 -42.82
C VAL A 97 8.96 -18.45 -41.52
N VAL A 98 9.94 -17.65 -41.11
CA VAL A 98 10.84 -17.98 -39.99
C VAL A 98 10.55 -17.14 -38.75
N LEU A 99 10.38 -15.82 -38.88
CA LEU A 99 10.22 -14.93 -37.72
C LEU A 99 8.77 -14.78 -37.26
N GLN A 100 7.81 -14.73 -38.18
CA GLN A 100 6.37 -14.58 -37.92
C GLN A 100 5.84 -15.64 -36.92
N PRO A 101 6.20 -16.94 -37.00
CA PRO A 101 5.75 -17.93 -36.03
C PRO A 101 6.28 -17.68 -34.62
N VAL A 102 7.49 -17.13 -34.49
CA VAL A 102 8.12 -16.79 -33.21
C VAL A 102 7.47 -15.54 -32.62
N LEU A 103 7.23 -14.50 -33.43
CA LEU A 103 6.53 -13.29 -33.01
C LEU A 103 5.08 -13.59 -32.58
N SER A 104 4.41 -14.50 -33.27
CA SER A 104 3.09 -14.98 -32.87
C SER A 104 3.12 -15.78 -31.56
N TRP A 105 4.17 -16.56 -31.33
CA TRP A 105 4.37 -17.29 -30.09
C TRP A 105 4.63 -16.33 -28.90
N LEU A 106 5.41 -15.26 -29.11
CA LEU A 106 5.64 -14.22 -28.09
C LEU A 106 4.36 -13.47 -27.69
N GLN A 107 3.33 -13.48 -28.54
CA GLN A 107 2.02 -12.89 -28.25
C GLN A 107 1.17 -13.74 -27.29
N TYR A 108 1.59 -14.94 -26.90
CA TYR A 108 0.80 -15.80 -26.02
C TYR A 108 0.47 -15.11 -24.69
N PRO A 109 -0.79 -15.13 -24.21
CA PRO A 109 -1.19 -14.47 -22.97
C PRO A 109 -0.42 -14.95 -21.73
N ALA A 110 0.19 -16.14 -21.79
CA ALA A 110 1.08 -16.64 -20.75
C ALA A 110 2.36 -15.80 -20.62
N LEU A 111 2.95 -15.38 -21.74
CA LEU A 111 4.19 -14.60 -21.79
C LEU A 111 3.98 -13.12 -21.55
N GLN A 112 2.83 -12.57 -21.97
CA GLN A 112 2.50 -11.17 -21.75
C GLN A 112 2.36 -10.83 -20.26
N SER A 113 1.87 -11.78 -19.45
CA SER A 113 1.74 -11.57 -18.00
C SER A 113 2.98 -12.00 -17.21
N ALA A 114 3.75 -12.98 -17.73
CA ALA A 114 4.84 -13.63 -17.00
C ALA A 114 5.85 -12.62 -16.46
N SER A 115 6.14 -12.72 -15.16
CA SER A 115 7.08 -11.84 -14.48
C SER A 115 6.73 -10.35 -14.68
N ASN A 116 5.43 -10.02 -14.61
CA ASN A 116 4.89 -8.68 -14.87
C ASN A 116 5.26 -8.12 -16.26
N GLY A 117 5.30 -8.99 -17.28
CA GLY A 117 5.69 -8.64 -18.64
C GLY A 117 7.19 -8.31 -18.80
N SER A 118 8.01 -8.45 -17.75
CA SER A 118 9.44 -8.17 -17.82
C SER A 118 10.19 -9.15 -18.74
N TYR A 119 9.78 -10.42 -18.75
CA TYR A 119 10.38 -11.44 -19.62
C TYR A 119 10.14 -11.10 -21.09
N LEU A 120 8.90 -10.75 -21.43
CA LEU A 120 8.55 -10.28 -22.75
C LEU A 120 9.31 -9.01 -23.10
N ARG A 121 9.29 -8.00 -22.22
CA ARG A 121 9.97 -6.71 -22.43
C ARG A 121 11.46 -6.88 -22.71
N ARG A 122 12.16 -7.69 -21.91
CA ARG A 122 13.60 -7.97 -22.10
C ARG A 122 13.86 -8.71 -23.40
N THR A 123 13.02 -9.69 -23.73
CA THR A 123 13.11 -10.42 -25.00
C THR A 123 12.93 -9.45 -26.17
N LEU A 124 11.88 -8.64 -26.17
CA LEU A 124 11.61 -7.65 -27.24
C LEU A 124 12.71 -6.59 -27.33
N GLN A 125 13.20 -6.07 -26.21
CA GLN A 125 14.35 -5.15 -26.19
C GLN A 125 15.58 -5.79 -26.80
N ALA A 126 15.86 -7.05 -26.46
CA ALA A 126 16.97 -7.80 -27.04
C ALA A 126 16.82 -8.03 -28.54
N LEU A 127 15.59 -8.17 -29.07
CA LEU A 127 15.37 -8.32 -30.51
C LEU A 127 15.65 -7.03 -31.29
N VAL A 128 15.44 -5.85 -30.66
CA VAL A 128 15.43 -4.55 -31.33
C VAL A 128 16.61 -3.65 -30.91
N ASN A 129 17.48 -4.08 -29.99
CA ASN A 129 18.67 -3.35 -29.57
C ASN A 129 19.96 -3.97 -30.11
N PRO A 130 21.01 -3.17 -30.43
CA PRO A 130 21.10 -1.71 -30.27
C PRO A 130 20.17 -0.92 -31.22
N PRO A 131 19.87 0.37 -30.93
CA PRO A 131 19.01 1.21 -31.76
C PRO A 131 19.58 1.32 -33.18
N GLY A 132 19.09 0.45 -34.06
CA GLY A 132 19.77 0.16 -35.32
C GLY A 132 19.72 -1.30 -35.78
N SER A 133 19.13 -2.22 -34.99
CA SER A 133 18.97 -3.63 -35.36
C SER A 133 18.51 -3.77 -36.81
N ARG A 134 19.25 -4.57 -37.59
CA ARG A 134 18.98 -4.81 -39.01
C ARG A 134 17.56 -5.31 -39.22
N PHE A 135 17.11 -6.19 -38.33
CA PHE A 135 15.75 -6.72 -38.29
C PHE A 135 14.66 -5.62 -38.31
N TRP A 136 14.66 -4.72 -37.32
CA TRP A 136 13.56 -3.77 -37.17
C TRP A 136 13.47 -2.74 -38.29
N LYS A 137 14.62 -2.29 -38.79
CA LYS A 137 14.67 -1.40 -39.97
C LYS A 137 14.14 -2.11 -41.22
N ALA A 138 14.55 -3.35 -41.45
CA ALA A 138 14.08 -4.14 -42.58
C ALA A 138 12.59 -4.42 -42.49
N TYR A 139 12.09 -4.85 -41.32
CA TYR A 139 10.67 -5.15 -41.12
C TYR A 139 9.80 -3.92 -41.34
N HIS A 140 10.22 -2.75 -40.83
CA HIS A 140 9.58 -1.47 -41.12
C HIS A 140 9.54 -1.19 -42.64
N SER A 141 10.65 -1.33 -43.36
CA SER A 141 10.67 -1.14 -44.82
C SER A 141 9.76 -2.14 -45.55
N HIS A 142 9.74 -3.41 -45.16
CA HIS A 142 8.91 -4.42 -45.82
C HIS A 142 7.41 -4.21 -45.60
N VAL A 143 6.99 -3.80 -44.40
CA VAL A 143 5.59 -3.44 -44.13
C VAL A 143 5.21 -2.19 -44.92
N LYS A 144 6.10 -1.19 -44.95
CA LYS A 144 5.90 0.07 -45.69
C LYS A 144 5.62 -0.14 -47.19
N TYR A 145 6.24 -1.15 -47.79
CA TYR A 145 6.09 -1.48 -49.21
C TYR A 145 5.23 -2.73 -49.47
N GLU A 146 4.48 -3.20 -48.45
CA GLU A 146 3.58 -4.36 -48.56
C GLU A 146 4.26 -5.63 -49.10
N LEU A 147 5.53 -5.85 -48.72
CA LEU A 147 6.34 -6.98 -49.18
C LEU A 147 6.17 -8.25 -48.32
N VAL A 148 5.48 -8.14 -47.18
CA VAL A 148 5.24 -9.22 -46.20
C VAL A 148 3.75 -9.56 -46.12
N ASP A 149 3.44 -10.76 -45.65
CA ASP A 149 2.07 -11.22 -45.51
C ASP A 149 1.28 -10.47 -44.41
N GLU A 150 -0.05 -10.63 -44.45
CA GLU A 150 -0.98 -9.97 -43.54
C GLU A 150 -0.79 -10.37 -42.06
N ARG A 151 -0.32 -11.60 -41.78
CA ARG A 151 -0.06 -12.06 -40.41
C ARG A 151 1.22 -11.44 -39.85
N SER A 152 2.21 -11.24 -40.69
CA SER A 152 3.42 -10.48 -40.40
C SER A 152 3.08 -9.01 -40.18
N ILE A 153 2.17 -8.41 -40.94
CA ILE A 153 1.70 -7.04 -40.69
C ILE A 153 1.04 -6.94 -39.30
N GLN A 154 0.22 -7.91 -38.92
CA GLN A 154 -0.36 -7.97 -37.57
C GLN A 154 0.72 -8.08 -36.48
N CYS A 155 1.72 -8.96 -36.66
CA CYS A 155 2.83 -9.10 -35.71
C CYS A 155 3.67 -7.83 -35.60
N PHE A 156 3.87 -7.11 -36.71
CA PHE A 156 4.53 -5.82 -36.74
C PHE A 156 3.76 -4.77 -35.93
N ALA A 157 2.45 -4.66 -36.13
CA ALA A 157 1.60 -3.73 -35.38
C ALA A 157 1.66 -4.02 -33.87
N TRP A 158 1.58 -5.29 -33.48
CA TRP A 158 1.72 -5.68 -32.08
C TRP A 158 3.10 -5.30 -31.51
N LEU A 159 4.19 -5.60 -32.23
CA LEU A 159 5.55 -5.28 -31.79
C LEU A 159 5.75 -3.76 -31.63
N LEU A 160 5.29 -2.96 -32.60
CA LEU A 160 5.34 -1.50 -32.53
C LEU A 160 4.60 -0.98 -31.29
N LEU A 161 3.38 -1.47 -31.05
CA LEU A 161 2.61 -1.10 -29.86
C LEU A 161 3.36 -1.45 -28.56
N GLN A 162 3.98 -2.63 -28.48
CA GLN A 162 4.76 -3.03 -27.30
C GLN A 162 5.97 -2.11 -27.09
N LEU A 163 6.65 -1.67 -28.15
CA LEU A 163 7.80 -0.77 -28.05
C LEU A 163 7.39 0.63 -27.55
N LEU A 164 6.23 1.13 -27.98
CA LEU A 164 5.69 2.44 -27.59
C LEU A 164 5.12 2.49 -26.16
N THR A 165 4.69 1.34 -25.62
CA THR A 165 4.02 1.24 -24.31
C THR A 165 4.92 0.72 -23.19
N ASN A 166 5.89 -0.15 -23.48
CA ASN A 166 6.71 -0.81 -22.45
C ASN A 166 8.08 -0.18 -22.18
N THR A 167 8.42 0.95 -22.81
CA THR A 167 9.69 1.64 -22.60
C THR A 167 9.46 2.94 -21.85
N ARG A 168 10.18 3.16 -20.73
CA ARG A 168 10.16 4.44 -20.01
C ARG A 168 10.55 5.58 -20.95
N ASN A 169 11.56 5.34 -21.78
CA ASN A 169 11.99 6.24 -22.85
C ASN A 169 11.73 5.58 -24.20
N VAL A 170 10.66 6.01 -24.86
CA VAL A 170 10.35 5.57 -26.23
C VAL A 170 11.43 6.07 -27.16
N ARG A 171 11.96 5.18 -28.01
CA ARG A 171 13.05 5.54 -28.92
C ARG A 171 12.52 6.47 -30.00
N PRO A 172 13.27 7.52 -30.38
CA PRO A 172 12.87 8.43 -31.47
C PRO A 172 12.54 7.70 -32.77
N TYR A 173 13.25 6.60 -33.06
CA TYR A 173 12.98 5.77 -34.24
C TYR A 173 11.61 5.08 -34.19
N ASP A 174 11.16 4.61 -33.03
CA ASP A 174 9.85 3.93 -32.91
C ASP A 174 8.70 4.94 -33.08
N LEU A 175 8.86 6.17 -32.57
CA LEU A 175 7.93 7.27 -32.83
C LEU A 175 7.89 7.63 -34.33
N MET A 176 9.04 7.63 -35.01
CA MET A 176 9.10 7.84 -36.46
C MET A 176 8.35 6.75 -37.23
N VAL A 177 8.52 5.47 -36.86
CA VAL A 177 7.80 4.34 -37.45
C VAL A 177 6.29 4.48 -37.23
N ALA A 178 5.87 4.86 -36.03
CA ALA A 178 4.46 5.09 -35.71
C ALA A 178 3.82 6.23 -36.53
N LYS A 179 4.61 7.24 -36.92
CA LYS A 179 4.17 8.36 -37.77
C LYS A 179 4.17 8.05 -39.27
N ASP A 180 4.89 7.02 -39.73
CA ASP A 180 5.10 6.81 -41.17
C ASP A 180 3.74 6.67 -41.90
N PRO A 181 3.37 7.60 -42.81
CA PRO A 181 2.05 7.61 -43.44
C PRO A 181 1.74 6.34 -44.23
N LEU A 182 2.77 5.70 -44.79
CA LEU A 182 2.61 4.47 -45.56
C LEU A 182 2.35 3.28 -44.63
N VAL A 183 3.05 3.19 -43.50
CA VAL A 183 2.75 2.19 -42.47
C VAL A 183 1.33 2.37 -41.94
N GLN A 184 0.93 3.62 -41.65
CA GLN A 184 -0.41 3.91 -41.17
C GLN A 184 -1.51 3.49 -42.14
N ARG A 185 -1.30 3.74 -43.43
CA ARG A 185 -2.20 3.29 -44.48
C ARG A 185 -2.33 1.76 -44.49
N VAL A 186 -1.21 1.04 -44.51
CA VAL A 186 -1.18 -0.43 -44.52
C VAL A 186 -1.92 -1.01 -43.31
N LEU A 187 -1.69 -0.44 -42.12
CA LEU A 187 -2.35 -0.91 -40.90
C LEU A 187 -3.86 -0.57 -40.84
N ALA A 188 -4.27 0.56 -41.41
CA ALA A 188 -5.67 0.98 -41.47
C ALA A 188 -6.48 0.19 -42.53
N ASP A 189 -5.87 -0.07 -43.69
CA ASP A 189 -6.47 -0.78 -44.82
C ASP A 189 -6.40 -2.32 -44.65
N SER A 190 -5.72 -2.81 -43.60
CA SER A 190 -5.61 -4.24 -43.29
C SER A 190 -6.98 -4.92 -43.27
N SER A 191 -7.04 -6.14 -43.79
CA SER A 191 -8.26 -6.96 -43.83
C SER A 191 -8.67 -7.51 -42.46
N TYR A 192 -7.74 -7.56 -41.49
CA TYR A 192 -7.93 -8.14 -40.16
C TYR A 192 -8.40 -7.07 -39.16
N ASP A 193 -9.54 -7.31 -38.49
CA ASP A 193 -10.07 -6.43 -37.43
C ASP A 193 -9.05 -6.13 -36.34
N HIS A 194 -8.28 -7.15 -35.94
CA HIS A 194 -7.30 -7.01 -34.88
C HIS A 194 -6.15 -6.07 -35.25
N THR A 195 -5.69 -6.09 -36.50
CA THR A 195 -4.63 -5.19 -36.98
C THR A 195 -5.12 -3.74 -36.98
N ARG A 196 -6.36 -3.49 -37.45
CA ARG A 196 -6.98 -2.17 -37.40
C ARG A 196 -7.14 -1.67 -35.95
N TYR A 197 -7.54 -2.55 -35.03
CA TYR A 197 -7.61 -2.25 -33.60
C TYR A 197 -6.24 -1.90 -33.00
N LEU A 198 -5.18 -2.67 -33.32
CA LEU A 198 -3.82 -2.36 -32.90
C LEU A 198 -3.37 -1.00 -33.45
N ASN A 199 -3.72 -0.69 -34.70
CA ASN A 199 -3.38 0.60 -35.30
C ASN A 199 -4.03 1.78 -34.56
N GLN A 200 -5.32 1.67 -34.23
CA GLN A 200 -6.02 2.69 -33.44
C GLN A 200 -5.31 2.94 -32.11
N ARG A 201 -4.86 1.88 -31.43
CA ARG A 201 -4.09 2.00 -30.18
C ARG A 201 -2.71 2.63 -30.39
N ILE A 202 -1.98 2.24 -31.43
CA ILE A 202 -0.69 2.85 -31.79
C ILE A 202 -0.87 4.36 -31.98
N GLN A 203 -1.91 4.79 -32.70
CA GLN A 203 -2.16 6.22 -32.95
C GLN A 203 -2.46 6.99 -31.66
N ARG A 204 -3.25 6.41 -30.74
CA ARG A 204 -3.50 7.03 -29.42
C ARG A 204 -2.23 7.18 -28.60
N VAL A 205 -1.45 6.11 -28.47
CA VAL A 205 -0.19 6.12 -27.70
C VAL A 205 0.82 7.08 -28.35
N TYR A 206 0.90 7.11 -29.67
CA TYR A 206 1.75 8.04 -30.40
C TYR A 206 1.34 9.50 -30.17
N ALA A 207 0.04 9.82 -30.27
CA ALA A 207 -0.47 11.16 -30.01
C ALA A 207 -0.21 11.61 -28.56
N PHE A 208 -0.31 10.70 -27.59
CA PHE A 208 0.07 10.95 -26.20
C PHE A 208 1.55 11.37 -26.10
N HIS A 209 2.47 10.62 -26.71
CA HIS A 209 3.89 10.96 -26.74
C HIS A 209 4.20 12.23 -27.56
N GLN A 210 3.40 12.56 -28.57
CA GLN A 210 3.52 13.84 -29.25
C GLN A 210 3.13 15.00 -28.33
N THR A 211 2.06 14.87 -27.56
CA THR A 211 1.62 15.89 -26.61
C THR A 211 2.72 16.20 -25.58
N VAL A 212 3.45 15.17 -25.16
CA VAL A 212 4.65 15.30 -24.31
C VAL A 212 5.76 16.12 -25.01
N ASN A 213 6.03 15.84 -26.28
CA ASN A 213 7.18 16.41 -27.01
C ASN A 213 6.90 17.77 -27.72
N SER A 214 5.65 18.12 -27.97
CA SER A 214 5.27 19.24 -28.88
C SER A 214 5.13 20.61 -28.19
N ARG A 215 5.61 20.77 -26.96
CA ARG A 215 5.63 22.10 -26.31
C ARG A 215 6.93 22.85 -26.61
N SER A 216 6.79 23.98 -27.31
CA SER A 216 7.83 25.00 -27.51
C SER A 216 7.32 26.38 -27.06
N ALA A 217 8.24 27.11 -26.41
CA ALA A 217 8.34 28.58 -26.30
C ALA A 217 7.37 29.43 -25.45
N ARG A 218 6.28 28.93 -24.84
CA ARG A 218 5.44 29.76 -23.93
C ARG A 218 5.76 29.66 -22.44
N ASP A 219 6.52 28.65 -22.01
CA ASP A 219 6.95 28.45 -20.61
C ASP A 219 8.49 28.42 -20.52
N SER A 220 9.16 29.49 -20.92
CA SER A 220 10.61 29.67 -20.79
C SER A 220 11.00 30.05 -19.35
N PHE A 221 10.45 29.36 -18.36
CA PHE A 221 10.85 29.46 -16.97
C PHE A 221 11.66 28.21 -16.61
N GLN A 222 12.81 28.39 -15.99
CA GLN A 222 13.48 27.28 -15.32
C GLN A 222 12.52 26.74 -14.24
N PRO A 223 12.28 25.42 -14.17
CA PRO A 223 11.40 24.84 -13.17
C PRO A 223 11.91 25.21 -11.78
N GLN A 224 11.07 25.85 -10.97
CA GLN A 224 11.39 26.23 -9.59
C GLN A 224 11.04 25.11 -8.61
N HIS A 225 10.25 24.13 -9.05
CA HIS A 225 9.80 22.95 -8.31
C HIS A 225 9.83 21.70 -9.20
N ASN A 226 10.03 20.49 -8.63
CA ASN A 226 10.11 19.24 -9.42
C ASN A 226 8.77 18.89 -10.10
N ASN A 227 7.64 19.24 -9.48
CA ASN A 227 6.34 19.14 -10.15
C ASN A 227 6.20 20.07 -11.39
N ASP A 228 7.10 21.04 -11.60
CA ASP A 228 7.06 21.95 -12.78
C ASP A 228 7.75 21.34 -14.02
N PHE A 229 8.27 20.11 -13.94
CA PHE A 229 8.85 19.45 -15.11
C PHE A 229 7.82 19.37 -16.25
N GLN A 230 8.29 19.60 -17.46
CA GLN A 230 7.45 19.65 -18.67
C GLN A 230 6.74 18.31 -18.94
N ASN A 231 7.33 17.20 -18.49
CA ASN A 231 6.78 15.87 -18.59
C ASN A 231 6.70 15.25 -17.19
N PHE A 232 5.48 14.96 -16.72
CA PHE A 232 5.28 14.37 -15.39
C PHE A 232 5.93 12.97 -15.24
N LYS A 233 6.27 12.31 -16.36
CA LYS A 233 7.01 11.04 -16.34
C LYS A 233 8.47 11.16 -15.92
N ASP A 234 9.02 12.37 -16.01
CA ASP A 234 10.39 12.67 -15.60
C ASP A 234 10.44 13.18 -14.15
N VAL A 235 9.28 13.45 -13.53
CA VAL A 235 9.19 13.89 -12.13
C VAL A 235 9.54 12.74 -11.19
N GLY A 236 10.47 12.98 -10.27
CA GLY A 236 10.81 11.99 -9.26
C GLY A 236 9.63 11.65 -8.34
N ILE A 237 9.30 10.36 -8.15
CA ILE A 237 8.21 9.93 -7.24
C ILE A 237 8.42 10.48 -5.83
N PHE A 238 9.63 10.30 -5.28
CA PHE A 238 9.99 10.85 -3.97
C PHE A 238 10.25 12.36 -4.09
N PRO A 239 9.86 13.16 -3.10
CA PRO A 239 10.31 14.54 -3.05
C PRO A 239 11.81 14.67 -2.84
N THR A 240 12.38 15.77 -3.32
CA THR A 240 13.78 16.14 -3.06
C THR A 240 13.89 16.90 -1.74
N ALA A 241 15.07 16.92 -1.11
CA ALA A 241 15.27 17.70 0.12
C ALA A 241 14.99 19.20 -0.10
N GLN A 242 15.32 19.73 -1.28
CA GLN A 242 15.01 21.12 -1.63
C GLN A 242 13.50 21.39 -1.72
N GLU A 243 12.71 20.46 -2.28
CA GLU A 243 11.25 20.60 -2.33
C GLU A 243 10.63 20.61 -0.93
N VAL A 244 11.14 19.79 -0.01
CA VAL A 244 10.65 19.72 1.37
C VAL A 244 10.91 21.03 2.14
N VAL A 245 12.06 21.65 1.91
CA VAL A 245 12.43 22.89 2.62
C VAL A 245 11.85 24.14 1.95
N SER A 246 11.46 24.04 0.68
CA SER A 246 10.94 25.17 -0.10
C SER A 246 9.46 25.45 0.17
N ASP A 247 9.10 26.72 0.23
CA ASP A 247 7.71 27.20 0.29
C ASP A 247 7.11 27.45 -1.11
N ASN A 248 7.87 27.20 -2.18
CA ASN A 248 7.38 27.37 -3.54
C ASN A 248 6.25 26.37 -3.83
N LYS A 249 5.08 26.89 -4.20
CA LYS A 249 3.97 26.06 -4.66
C LYS A 249 4.14 25.73 -6.14
N PRO A 250 4.04 24.45 -6.54
CA PRO A 250 4.12 24.10 -7.96
C PRO A 250 2.88 24.53 -8.73
N ARG A 251 3.02 24.63 -10.05
CA ARG A 251 1.88 24.87 -10.92
C ARG A 251 1.09 23.57 -11.14
N ILE A 252 -0.04 23.44 -10.47
CA ILE A 252 -0.97 22.30 -10.60
C ILE A 252 -2.27 22.76 -11.29
N TRP A 253 -2.86 21.90 -12.13
CA TRP A 253 -4.11 22.19 -12.81
C TRP A 253 -5.32 22.14 -11.88
N ARG A 254 -6.28 23.04 -12.10
CA ARG A 254 -7.61 22.95 -11.49
C ARG A 254 -8.47 21.93 -12.22
N ALA A 255 -9.43 21.32 -11.54
CA ALA A 255 -10.30 20.30 -12.12
C ALA A 255 -11.02 20.80 -13.39
N ALA A 256 -11.52 22.04 -13.38
CA ALA A 256 -12.15 22.64 -14.56
C ALA A 256 -11.21 22.71 -15.77
N GLU A 257 -9.95 23.12 -15.57
CA GLU A 257 -8.95 23.20 -16.65
C GLU A 257 -8.68 21.84 -17.29
N VAL A 258 -8.73 20.76 -16.50
CA VAL A 258 -8.56 19.40 -17.01
C VAL A 258 -9.76 18.99 -17.86
N PHE A 259 -10.98 19.08 -17.32
CA PHE A 259 -12.17 18.52 -17.98
C PHE A 259 -12.74 19.40 -19.10
N GLU A 260 -12.34 20.67 -19.19
CA GLU A 260 -12.72 21.57 -20.28
C GLU A 260 -11.74 21.53 -21.47
N GLU A 261 -10.58 20.86 -21.34
CA GLU A 261 -9.59 20.75 -22.42
C GLU A 261 -10.19 20.08 -23.66
N PRO A 262 -10.34 20.79 -24.81
CA PRO A 262 -11.11 20.28 -25.95
C PRO A 262 -10.43 19.15 -26.71
N ASP A 263 -9.10 19.09 -26.71
CA ASP A 263 -8.36 18.02 -27.40
C ASP A 263 -8.38 16.73 -26.57
N PRO A 264 -8.92 15.60 -27.09
CA PRO A 264 -9.08 14.39 -26.29
C PRO A 264 -7.77 13.80 -25.77
N THR A 265 -6.73 13.81 -26.62
CA THR A 265 -5.43 13.24 -26.26
C THR A 265 -4.76 14.07 -25.17
N ARG A 266 -4.85 15.40 -25.31
CA ARG A 266 -4.33 16.35 -24.35
C ARG A 266 -5.11 16.32 -23.04
N ARG A 267 -6.43 16.15 -23.08
CA ARG A 267 -7.25 15.96 -21.88
C ARG A 267 -6.80 14.74 -21.09
N LEU A 268 -6.60 13.59 -21.74
CA LEU A 268 -6.09 12.38 -21.08
C LEU A 268 -4.70 12.60 -20.47
N TYR A 269 -3.80 13.28 -21.19
CA TYR A 269 -2.47 13.62 -20.69
C TYR A 269 -2.53 14.49 -19.43
N ILE A 270 -3.25 15.62 -19.51
CA ILE A 270 -3.40 16.57 -18.40
C ILE A 270 -4.09 15.88 -17.22
N TYR A 271 -5.08 15.03 -17.48
CA TYR A 271 -5.77 14.25 -16.46
C TYR A 271 -4.81 13.36 -15.66
N LEU A 272 -4.01 12.53 -16.34
CA LEU A 272 -3.03 11.65 -15.67
C LEU A 272 -1.93 12.45 -14.97
N ALA A 273 -1.45 13.53 -15.60
CA ALA A 273 -0.45 14.42 -15.01
C ALA A 273 -0.97 15.10 -13.74
N ASN A 274 -2.21 15.60 -13.77
CA ASN A 274 -2.84 16.27 -12.64
C ASN A 274 -3.09 15.30 -11.47
N LEU A 275 -3.58 14.08 -11.74
CA LEU A 275 -3.72 13.05 -10.71
C LEU A 275 -2.38 12.70 -10.05
N PHE A 276 -1.31 12.58 -10.85
CA PHE A 276 0.04 12.32 -10.33
C PHE A 276 0.55 13.48 -9.47
N GLN A 277 0.44 14.72 -9.98
CA GLN A 277 0.94 15.91 -9.28
C GLN A 277 0.18 16.20 -8.00
N LEU A 278 -1.16 16.15 -8.01
CA LEU A 278 -1.98 16.38 -6.81
C LEU A 278 -1.70 15.33 -5.74
N TYR A 279 -1.65 14.05 -6.11
CA TYR A 279 -1.40 12.97 -5.15
C TYR A 279 0.03 13.00 -4.60
N ARG A 280 1.01 13.41 -5.42
CA ARG A 280 2.39 13.65 -4.95
C ARG A 280 2.48 14.89 -4.06
N GLN A 281 1.71 15.94 -4.36
CA GLN A 281 1.68 17.16 -3.55
C GLN A 281 1.09 16.90 -2.17
N ASP A 282 0.00 16.14 -2.08
CA ASP A 282 -0.60 15.69 -0.82
C ASP A 282 0.44 14.99 0.07
N TRP A 283 1.21 14.07 -0.53
CA TRP A 283 2.30 13.39 0.16
C TRP A 283 3.44 14.33 0.58
N LEU A 284 3.81 15.27 -0.28
CA LEU A 284 4.85 16.27 0.01
C LEU A 284 4.46 17.15 1.19
N GLU A 285 3.22 17.65 1.24
CA GLU A 285 2.77 18.49 2.36
C GLU A 285 2.83 17.75 3.70
N GLU A 286 2.47 16.45 3.72
CA GLU A 286 2.58 15.62 4.93
C GLU A 286 4.04 15.44 5.40
N ILE A 287 5.00 15.41 4.47
CA ILE A 287 6.43 15.34 4.79
C ILE A 287 6.95 16.71 5.25
N LYS A 288 6.52 17.81 4.59
CA LYS A 288 6.93 19.18 4.93
C LYS A 288 6.58 19.53 6.37
N GLU A 289 5.35 19.24 6.76
CA GLU A 289 4.85 19.48 8.12
C GLU A 289 5.79 18.83 9.16
N GLN A 290 6.12 17.55 9.00
CA GLN A 290 6.99 16.84 9.92
C GLN A 290 8.45 17.34 9.90
N VAL A 291 9.00 17.65 8.72
CA VAL A 291 10.38 18.14 8.65
C VAL A 291 10.51 19.56 9.23
N ARG A 292 9.51 20.44 9.07
CA ARG A 292 9.52 21.77 9.70
C ARG A 292 9.50 21.71 11.21
N ILE A 293 8.72 20.78 11.77
CA ILE A 293 8.70 20.49 13.22
C ILE A 293 10.08 20.01 13.68
N ALA A 294 10.70 19.06 12.96
CA ALA A 294 12.03 18.55 13.31
C ALA A 294 13.14 19.61 13.25
N LEU A 295 13.04 20.58 12.34
CA LEU A 295 13.99 21.69 12.21
C LEU A 295 13.76 22.83 13.23
N GLY A 296 12.79 22.71 14.13
CA GLY A 296 12.48 23.73 15.14
C GLY A 296 11.94 25.04 14.55
N LYS A 297 11.44 25.02 13.31
CA LYS A 297 10.87 26.20 12.62
C LYS A 297 9.41 26.46 13.01
N GLU A 298 8.74 25.49 13.61
CA GLU A 298 7.37 25.58 14.12
C GLU A 298 7.36 25.15 15.60
N THR A 299 6.64 25.90 16.44
CA THR A 299 6.52 25.61 17.89
C THR A 299 5.64 24.40 18.14
N GLU A 300 6.16 23.50 18.98
CA GLU A 300 5.59 22.23 19.46
C GLU A 300 4.05 22.20 19.52
N GLY A 301 3.45 21.35 18.68
CA GLY A 301 2.01 21.16 18.63
C GLY A 301 1.53 19.83 18.05
N SER A 302 2.38 19.02 17.42
CA SER A 302 1.92 17.78 16.79
C SER A 302 3.07 16.81 16.53
N SER A 303 2.90 15.57 16.98
CA SER A 303 3.81 14.42 16.85
C SER A 303 5.17 14.54 17.54
N SER A 304 5.46 13.61 18.45
CA SER A 304 6.83 13.37 18.92
C SER A 304 7.66 12.85 17.73
N ILE A 305 8.26 13.76 16.97
CA ILE A 305 9.14 13.37 15.88
C ILE A 305 10.44 12.88 16.49
N THR A 306 10.80 11.65 16.19
CA THR A 306 12.01 11.05 16.72
C THR A 306 13.18 11.43 15.84
N THR A 307 14.08 12.26 16.38
CA THR A 307 15.35 12.61 15.75
C THR A 307 16.47 11.81 16.40
N LEU A 308 17.26 11.11 15.58
CA LEU A 308 18.34 10.25 16.02
C LEU A 308 19.69 10.81 15.56
N SER A 309 20.62 11.01 16.48
CA SER A 309 22.02 11.25 16.12
C SER A 309 22.66 9.95 15.63
N VAL A 310 23.23 9.96 14.43
CA VAL A 310 23.70 8.76 13.75
C VAL A 310 25.11 8.92 13.16
N LYS A 311 25.77 7.81 12.86
CA LYS A 311 27.04 7.77 12.12
C LYS A 311 26.97 6.77 10.98
N LEU A 312 27.49 7.15 9.82
CA LEU A 312 27.61 6.25 8.68
C LEU A 312 28.72 5.23 8.94
N THR A 313 28.36 3.95 9.08
CA THR A 313 29.29 2.86 9.44
C THR A 313 29.57 1.88 8.32
N GLY A 314 28.70 1.80 7.32
CA GLY A 314 28.80 0.74 6.33
C GLY A 314 27.76 0.78 5.23
N VAL A 315 27.80 -0.28 4.42
CA VAL A 315 26.76 -0.67 3.46
C VAL A 315 26.22 -2.04 3.87
N SER A 316 24.94 -2.29 3.61
CA SER A 316 24.30 -3.60 3.76
C SER A 316 23.59 -3.98 2.47
N CYS A 317 23.71 -5.25 2.08
CA CYS A 317 22.95 -5.86 0.98
C CYS A 317 22.23 -7.15 1.42
N CYS A 318 22.38 -7.54 2.68
CA CYS A 318 21.79 -8.74 3.24
C CYS A 318 21.11 -8.44 4.59
N ASP A 319 19.96 -9.06 4.76
CA ASP A 319 19.22 -9.12 6.02
C ASP A 319 19.89 -10.18 6.89
N THR A 320 20.57 -9.72 7.92
CA THR A 320 21.34 -10.57 8.82
C THR A 320 20.45 -11.47 9.69
N SER A 321 19.14 -11.17 9.77
CA SER A 321 18.16 -11.98 10.48
C SER A 321 17.67 -13.20 9.68
N ARG A 322 17.74 -13.15 8.34
CA ARG A 322 17.25 -14.21 7.44
C ARG A 322 18.39 -14.86 6.68
N LYS A 323 18.57 -16.18 6.84
CA LYS A 323 19.60 -17.00 6.15
C LYS A 323 19.68 -16.83 4.63
N HIS A 324 18.65 -16.28 3.98
CA HIS A 324 18.56 -15.98 2.54
C HIS A 324 17.89 -14.63 2.22
N GLY A 325 17.80 -13.70 3.19
CA GLY A 325 17.14 -12.42 2.96
C GLY A 325 18.06 -11.43 2.26
N GLN A 326 18.03 -11.34 0.94
CA GLN A 326 18.72 -10.26 0.23
C GLN A 326 17.78 -9.05 0.09
N HIS A 327 18.33 -7.86 0.27
CA HIS A 327 17.62 -6.60 0.12
C HIS A 327 18.41 -5.64 -0.79
N PRO A 328 17.75 -4.64 -1.40
CA PRO A 328 18.44 -3.62 -2.19
C PRO A 328 19.56 -3.01 -1.36
N TRP A 329 20.67 -2.62 -1.97
CA TRP A 329 21.78 -2.07 -1.21
C TRP A 329 21.33 -0.86 -0.38
N SER A 330 21.93 -0.71 0.79
CA SER A 330 21.54 0.30 1.78
C SER A 330 22.74 0.77 2.59
N LEU A 331 22.63 1.94 3.20
CA LEU A 331 23.64 2.50 4.09
C LEU A 331 23.31 2.14 5.53
N ARG A 332 24.32 1.75 6.31
CA ARG A 332 24.20 1.46 7.74
C ARG A 332 24.48 2.73 8.54
N LEU A 333 23.51 3.12 9.33
CA LEU A 333 23.60 4.23 10.27
C LEU A 333 23.58 3.67 11.70
N GLU A 334 24.67 3.83 12.43
CA GLU A 334 24.73 3.47 13.85
C GLU A 334 24.26 4.65 14.69
N CYS A 335 23.30 4.43 15.59
CA CYS A 335 22.82 5.46 16.50
C CYS A 335 23.86 5.73 17.58
N SER A 336 24.12 7.01 17.87
CA SER A 336 25.03 7.44 18.93
C SER A 336 24.51 7.07 20.32
N GLU A 337 23.19 7.01 20.48
CA GLU A 337 22.50 6.56 21.69
C GLU A 337 21.57 5.37 21.36
N PRO A 338 21.25 4.51 22.36
CA PRO A 338 20.22 3.48 22.17
C PRO A 338 18.89 4.12 21.76
N LEU A 339 18.15 3.44 20.88
CA LEU A 339 16.80 3.86 20.49
C LEU A 339 15.94 4.10 21.75
N PRO A 340 15.19 5.22 21.85
CA PRO A 340 14.46 5.60 23.06
C PRO A 340 13.61 4.47 23.65
N GLU A 341 12.87 3.75 22.80
CA GLU A 341 11.99 2.64 23.16
C GLU A 341 12.75 1.38 23.61
N LEU A 342 14.05 1.29 23.31
CA LEU A 342 14.92 0.16 23.63
C LEU A 342 15.93 0.48 24.74
N LYS A 343 15.92 1.70 25.28
CA LYS A 343 16.92 2.20 26.23
C LYS A 343 17.00 1.34 27.49
N ASP A 344 15.86 0.92 28.01
CA ASP A 344 15.73 0.14 29.25
C ASP A 344 15.74 -1.39 29.03
N PHE A 345 15.73 -1.84 27.77
CA PHE A 345 15.72 -3.27 27.46
C PHE A 345 17.12 -3.86 27.40
N ASN A 346 17.28 -5.04 28.00
CA ASN A 346 18.45 -5.88 27.81
C ASN A 346 18.45 -6.52 26.39
N PRO A 347 19.56 -7.11 25.91
CA PRO A 347 19.64 -7.65 24.55
C PRO A 347 18.57 -8.69 24.18
N GLU A 348 18.14 -9.52 25.12
CA GLU A 348 17.06 -10.50 24.86
C GLU A 348 15.69 -9.84 24.80
N GLN A 349 15.42 -8.87 25.69
CA GLN A 349 14.20 -8.07 25.70
C GLN A 349 14.08 -7.22 24.42
N ARG A 350 15.18 -6.62 23.94
CA ARG A 350 15.20 -5.90 22.65
C ARG A 350 14.81 -6.81 21.50
N LYS A 351 15.38 -8.02 21.48
CA LYS A 351 15.08 -9.01 20.44
C LYS A 351 13.62 -9.47 20.49
N ALA A 352 13.08 -9.70 21.69
CA ALA A 352 11.67 -10.05 21.86
C ALA A 352 10.75 -8.90 21.41
N PHE A 353 11.00 -7.68 21.89
CA PHE A 353 10.23 -6.50 21.50
C PHE A 353 10.23 -6.25 19.99
N ILE A 354 11.41 -6.22 19.36
CA ILE A 354 11.51 -6.01 17.90
C ILE A 354 10.83 -7.14 17.13
N LYS A 355 10.84 -8.37 17.64
CA LYS A 355 10.20 -9.49 16.95
C LYS A 355 8.67 -9.44 17.09
N ASP A 356 8.17 -9.04 18.25
CA ASP A 356 6.75 -9.03 18.58
C ASP A 356 6.05 -7.77 18.05
N ASP A 357 6.76 -6.62 18.02
CA ASP A 357 6.27 -5.37 17.47
C ASP A 357 6.75 -5.16 16.02
N THR A 358 5.88 -5.49 15.07
CA THR A 358 6.13 -5.28 13.64
C THR A 358 5.88 -3.85 13.17
N ASP A 359 5.20 -3.04 13.98
CA ASP A 359 4.88 -1.64 13.67
C ASP A 359 6.00 -0.70 14.16
N PHE A 360 6.89 -1.16 15.05
CA PHE A 360 8.12 -0.45 15.38
C PHE A 360 9.11 -0.43 14.21
N MET A 361 9.38 0.77 13.68
CA MET A 361 10.24 1.05 12.50
C MET A 361 9.96 0.07 11.33
N PRO A 362 8.75 0.15 10.73
CA PRO A 362 8.32 -0.83 9.73
C PRO A 362 9.18 -0.73 8.47
N ASP A 363 9.32 -1.85 7.76
CA ASP A 363 10.08 -1.90 6.50
C ASP A 363 9.47 -0.93 5.47
N GLY A 364 10.32 -0.07 4.90
CA GLY A 364 9.89 0.99 3.98
C GLY A 364 9.34 2.25 4.66
N ALA A 365 9.46 2.38 5.99
CA ALA A 365 9.23 3.65 6.69
C ALA A 365 10.11 4.76 6.10
N LEU A 366 9.67 6.01 6.20
CA LEU A 366 10.41 7.14 5.67
C LEU A 366 11.29 7.77 6.76
N GLY A 367 12.44 8.25 6.34
CA GLY A 367 13.30 9.09 7.16
C GLY A 367 13.78 10.30 6.38
N PHE A 368 14.29 11.28 7.10
CA PHE A 368 14.91 12.47 6.52
C PHE A 368 16.30 12.65 7.13
N VAL A 369 17.33 12.72 6.28
CA VAL A 369 18.71 12.88 6.72
C VAL A 369 19.08 14.36 6.70
N ILE A 370 19.65 14.82 7.81
CA ILE A 370 20.23 16.14 8.00
C ILE A 370 21.73 15.96 8.24
N ALA A 371 22.55 16.71 7.51
CA ALA A 371 24.00 16.73 7.66
C ALA A 371 24.46 18.14 7.99
N ASP A 372 25.16 18.30 9.11
CA ASP A 372 25.66 19.61 9.58
C ASP A 372 24.57 20.70 9.62
N GLY A 373 23.36 20.32 10.05
CA GLY A 373 22.17 21.20 10.12
C GLY A 373 21.46 21.41 8.79
N GLU A 374 22.00 20.91 7.68
CA GLU A 374 21.42 21.07 6.34
C GLU A 374 20.65 19.82 5.89
N PRO A 375 19.41 19.99 5.40
CA PRO A 375 18.61 18.94 4.76
C PRO A 375 19.30 18.27 3.56
N VAL A 376 19.49 16.94 3.60
CA VAL A 376 20.21 16.20 2.56
C VAL A 376 19.28 15.38 1.68
N ALA A 377 18.53 14.44 2.26
CA ALA A 377 17.75 13.48 1.49
C ALA A 377 16.61 12.85 2.29
N ILE A 378 15.50 12.59 1.58
CA ILE A 378 14.50 11.62 2.03
C ILE A 378 15.07 10.21 1.79
N VAL A 379 14.93 9.36 2.79
CA VAL A 379 15.42 7.97 2.78
C VAL A 379 14.30 7.01 3.15
N LYS A 380 14.43 5.76 2.73
CA LYS A 380 13.59 4.65 3.19
C LYS A 380 14.36 3.83 4.21
N LEU A 381 13.71 3.41 5.26
CA LEU A 381 14.26 2.48 6.23
C LEU A 381 14.06 1.05 5.74
N LEU A 382 15.08 0.23 5.93
CA LEU A 382 15.02 -1.21 5.74
C LEU A 382 15.08 -1.88 7.10
N ARG A 383 14.07 -2.70 7.41
CA ARG A 383 13.95 -3.36 8.71
C ARG A 383 14.81 -4.62 8.75
N ASP A 384 15.97 -4.54 9.40
CA ASP A 384 16.80 -5.70 9.76
C ASP A 384 16.74 -5.88 11.29
N GLU A 385 16.04 -6.92 11.74
CA GLU A 385 15.79 -7.18 13.16
C GLU A 385 17.10 -7.37 13.95
N ALA A 386 18.11 -7.98 13.34
CA ALA A 386 19.38 -8.25 14.01
C ALA A 386 20.23 -6.98 14.11
N LEU A 387 20.20 -6.09 13.11
CA LEU A 387 20.88 -4.79 13.20
C LEU A 387 20.15 -3.81 14.14
N LEU A 388 18.82 -3.81 14.17
CA LEU A 388 18.03 -2.96 15.07
C LEU A 388 18.28 -3.27 16.55
N THR A 389 18.51 -4.53 16.92
CA THR A 389 18.90 -4.88 18.32
C THR A 389 20.20 -4.22 18.77
N ARG A 390 21.06 -3.85 17.81
CA ARG A 390 22.33 -3.16 18.01
C ARG A 390 22.23 -1.65 17.74
N SER A 391 21.01 -1.12 17.58
CA SER A 391 20.75 0.29 17.23
C SER A 391 21.42 0.73 15.92
N ILE A 392 21.49 -0.19 14.95
CA ILE A 392 21.94 0.10 13.59
C ILE A 392 20.71 0.10 12.68
N ILE A 393 20.51 1.20 11.95
CA ILE A 393 19.40 1.40 11.02
C ILE A 393 19.95 1.33 9.60
N CYS A 394 19.32 0.52 8.75
CA CYS A 394 19.62 0.49 7.32
C CYS A 394 18.72 1.48 6.58
N ILE A 395 19.31 2.34 5.74
CA ILE A 395 18.57 3.31 4.93
C ILE A 395 18.89 3.19 3.44
N GLN A 396 17.91 3.49 2.59
CA GLN A 396 18.06 3.55 1.14
C GLN A 396 17.68 4.95 0.64
N VAL A 397 18.53 5.53 -0.20
CA VAL A 397 18.21 6.78 -0.91
C VAL A 397 17.45 6.40 -2.20
N PRO A 398 16.19 6.80 -2.39
CA PRO A 398 15.39 6.35 -3.54
C PRO A 398 15.85 6.92 -4.89
N HIS A 399 16.48 8.10 -4.88
CA HIS A 399 16.78 8.87 -6.09
C HIS A 399 18.21 8.69 -6.58
N ARG A 400 18.36 8.08 -7.77
CA ARG A 400 19.67 7.81 -8.40
C ARG A 400 20.47 9.07 -8.74
N GLU A 401 19.81 10.16 -9.13
CA GLU A 401 20.53 11.40 -9.50
C GLU A 401 21.05 12.16 -8.27
N LEU A 402 20.38 12.01 -7.14
CA LEU A 402 20.70 12.71 -5.89
C LEU A 402 21.57 11.86 -4.95
N ILE A 403 21.65 10.54 -5.18
CA ILE A 403 22.39 9.63 -4.30
C ILE A 403 23.86 9.99 -4.19
N SER A 404 24.48 10.48 -5.29
CA SER A 404 25.88 10.88 -5.26
C SER A 404 26.09 12.09 -4.36
N GLN A 405 25.20 13.09 -4.46
CA GLN A 405 25.26 14.30 -3.62
C GLN A 405 24.96 13.95 -2.17
N ALA A 406 23.94 13.14 -1.92
CA ALA A 406 23.55 12.71 -0.58
C ALA A 406 24.65 11.87 0.10
N MET A 407 25.25 10.89 -0.61
CA MET A 407 26.38 10.12 -0.08
C MET A 407 27.59 11.01 0.20
N LEU A 408 27.92 11.95 -0.69
CA LEU A 408 29.04 12.87 -0.44
C LEU A 408 28.77 13.78 0.76
N ALA A 409 27.56 14.27 0.94
CA ALA A 409 27.18 15.03 2.13
C ALA A 409 27.33 14.17 3.39
N MET A 410 26.75 12.97 3.40
CA MET A 410 26.81 12.06 4.55
C MET A 410 28.24 11.60 4.91
N MET A 411 29.07 11.29 3.91
CA MET A 411 30.43 10.80 4.14
C MET A 411 31.39 11.88 4.65
N ASN A 412 31.08 13.16 4.39
CA ASN A 412 31.94 14.28 4.75
C ASN A 412 31.40 15.10 5.93
N ALA A 413 30.18 14.82 6.39
CA ALA A 413 29.54 15.55 7.48
C ALA A 413 30.25 15.34 8.83
N ALA A 414 30.31 16.40 9.64
CA ALA A 414 30.77 16.30 11.02
C ALA A 414 29.69 15.73 11.95
N SER A 415 28.43 16.04 11.65
CA SER A 415 27.24 15.63 12.38
C SER A 415 26.17 15.10 11.43
N LEU A 416 25.54 13.98 11.78
CA LEU A 416 24.44 13.40 11.03
C LEU A 416 23.27 13.12 11.95
N GLU A 417 22.09 13.48 11.48
CA GLU A 417 20.82 13.25 12.14
C GLU A 417 19.85 12.56 11.19
N LEU A 418 19.08 11.62 11.72
CA LEU A 418 18.00 10.93 11.03
C LEU A 418 16.69 11.25 11.73
N VAL A 419 15.81 11.97 11.03
CA VAL A 419 14.44 12.25 11.46
C VAL A 419 13.55 11.12 10.98
N LEU A 420 12.88 10.43 11.89
CA LEU A 420 11.91 9.38 11.54
C LEU A 420 10.56 10.01 11.20
N LEU A 421 10.06 9.74 10.00
CA LEU A 421 8.78 10.26 9.52
C LEU A 421 7.67 9.24 9.74
N ASN A 422 6.55 9.70 10.28
CA ASN A 422 5.33 8.92 10.51
C ASN A 422 4.48 8.74 9.25
N THR A 423 4.86 9.39 8.14
CA THR A 423 4.18 9.29 6.86
C THR A 423 4.29 7.89 6.25
N ALA A 424 3.16 7.31 5.85
CA ALA A 424 3.09 5.99 5.21
C ALA A 424 3.55 6.01 3.74
N GLY A 425 4.85 6.20 3.49
CA GLY A 425 5.41 6.27 2.13
C GLY A 425 5.09 5.06 1.25
N TYR A 426 4.94 3.87 1.87
CA TYR A 426 4.55 2.63 1.19
C TYR A 426 3.15 2.69 0.52
N ALA A 427 2.28 3.62 0.92
CA ALA A 427 0.94 3.78 0.35
C ALA A 427 0.95 4.66 -0.92
N TYR A 428 1.84 5.65 -0.99
CA TYR A 428 1.90 6.61 -2.10
C TYR A 428 2.72 6.08 -3.28
N GLU A 429 3.91 5.55 -3.02
CA GLU A 429 4.86 5.15 -4.06
C GLU A 429 4.28 4.20 -5.12
N PRO A 430 3.57 3.11 -4.77
CA PRO A 430 3.05 2.18 -5.78
C PRO A 430 2.01 2.82 -6.70
N VAL A 431 1.17 3.72 -6.17
CA VAL A 431 0.13 4.43 -6.93
C VAL A 431 0.78 5.45 -7.85
N LEU A 432 1.71 6.27 -7.34
CA LEU A 432 2.45 7.26 -8.13
C LEU A 432 3.23 6.59 -9.27
N GLY A 433 3.92 5.49 -8.97
CA GLY A 433 4.64 4.71 -9.97
C GLY A 433 3.72 4.16 -11.07
N ARG A 434 2.49 3.77 -10.74
CA ARG A 434 1.52 3.33 -11.76
C ARG A 434 0.99 4.47 -12.61
N LEU A 435 0.58 5.58 -11.99
CA LEU A 435 0.14 6.77 -12.72
C LEU A 435 1.21 7.23 -13.71
N GLN A 436 2.47 7.29 -13.25
CA GLN A 436 3.61 7.69 -14.07
C GLN A 436 3.83 6.80 -15.31
N ASN A 437 3.57 5.50 -15.19
CA ASN A 437 3.72 4.55 -16.29
C ASN A 437 2.45 4.40 -17.15
N THR A 438 1.34 5.04 -16.78
CA THR A 438 0.07 4.94 -17.52
C THR A 438 0.11 5.79 -18.79
N THR A 439 -0.34 5.24 -19.92
CA THR A 439 -0.44 5.94 -21.22
C THR A 439 -1.84 5.91 -21.82
N GLU A 440 -2.69 4.99 -21.35
CA GLU A 440 -4.07 4.79 -21.79
C GLU A 440 -4.89 4.33 -20.57
N ILE A 441 -6.18 4.64 -20.57
CA ILE A 441 -7.12 4.18 -19.54
C ILE A 441 -8.34 3.55 -20.23
N PRO A 442 -8.96 2.51 -19.64
CA PRO A 442 -10.23 2.00 -20.14
C PRO A 442 -11.37 2.99 -19.83
N PHE A 443 -12.49 2.87 -20.53
CA PHE A 443 -13.70 3.69 -20.33
C PHE A 443 -13.46 5.21 -20.53
N GLU A 444 -12.48 5.59 -21.34
CA GLU A 444 -12.09 6.98 -21.59
C GLU A 444 -13.29 7.89 -21.96
N GLU A 445 -14.21 7.39 -22.80
CA GLU A 445 -15.42 8.13 -23.20
C GLU A 445 -16.34 8.41 -22.00
N GLU A 446 -16.59 7.40 -21.16
CA GLU A 446 -17.43 7.52 -19.98
C GLU A 446 -16.76 8.32 -18.84
N LEU A 447 -15.43 8.26 -18.72
CA LEU A 447 -14.69 8.90 -17.62
C LEU A 447 -14.32 10.36 -17.88
N LEU A 448 -13.92 10.69 -19.12
CA LEU A 448 -13.36 12.02 -19.44
C LEU A 448 -14.25 12.85 -20.37
N PHE A 449 -15.18 12.22 -21.09
CA PHE A 449 -15.98 12.85 -22.15
C PHE A 449 -17.48 12.68 -21.97
N TRP A 450 -17.93 12.25 -20.79
CA TRP A 450 -19.35 12.07 -20.53
C TRP A 450 -20.13 13.38 -20.67
N ASP A 451 -21.27 13.26 -21.36
CA ASP A 451 -22.29 14.28 -21.52
C ASP A 451 -23.66 13.59 -21.52
N GLU A 452 -24.70 14.26 -21.03
CA GLU A 452 -26.05 13.71 -20.85
C GLU A 452 -26.71 13.27 -22.17
N SER A 453 -26.22 13.75 -23.32
CA SER A 453 -26.66 13.31 -24.64
C SER A 453 -26.24 11.87 -24.99
N HIS A 454 -25.24 11.30 -24.29
CA HIS A 454 -24.72 9.97 -24.59
C HIS A 454 -25.53 8.86 -23.90
N SER A 455 -25.70 7.74 -24.61
CA SER A 455 -26.28 6.53 -24.03
C SER A 455 -25.22 5.68 -23.33
N VAL A 456 -25.53 5.16 -22.14
CA VAL A 456 -24.65 4.21 -21.43
C VAL A 456 -24.47 2.94 -22.26
N LYS A 457 -23.21 2.58 -22.54
CA LYS A 457 -22.86 1.38 -23.31
C LYS A 457 -23.19 0.10 -22.54
N GLU A 458 -23.58 -0.95 -23.26
CA GLU A 458 -23.79 -2.28 -22.68
C GLU A 458 -22.46 -3.00 -22.42
N SER A 459 -22.42 -3.86 -21.39
CA SER A 459 -21.25 -4.67 -21.08
C SER A 459 -21.13 -5.86 -22.03
N GLU A 460 -19.90 -6.22 -22.38
CA GLU A 460 -19.65 -7.44 -23.18
C GLU A 460 -20.18 -8.69 -22.46
N ALA A 461 -20.09 -8.73 -21.13
CA ALA A 461 -20.61 -9.83 -20.33
C ALA A 461 -22.12 -10.02 -20.55
N TYR A 462 -22.88 -8.93 -20.59
CA TYR A 462 -24.31 -8.95 -20.87
C TYR A 462 -24.60 -9.33 -22.33
N SER A 463 -23.92 -8.72 -23.30
CA SER A 463 -24.17 -8.99 -24.72
C SER A 463 -23.85 -10.44 -25.12
N ASN A 464 -22.83 -11.05 -24.50
CA ASN A 464 -22.32 -12.36 -24.87
C ASN A 464 -22.92 -13.53 -24.06
N SER A 465 -23.69 -13.27 -23.00
CA SER A 465 -24.22 -14.32 -22.11
C SER A 465 -25.75 -14.36 -22.10
N ASP A 466 -26.33 -15.37 -22.77
CA ASP A 466 -27.78 -15.64 -22.75
C ASP A 466 -28.33 -15.77 -21.32
N LYS A 467 -27.56 -16.37 -20.42
CA LYS A 467 -27.99 -16.58 -19.04
C LYS A 467 -28.06 -15.27 -18.25
N ILE A 468 -27.11 -14.35 -18.47
CA ILE A 468 -27.16 -13.01 -17.86
C ILE A 468 -28.36 -12.22 -18.42
N ARG A 469 -28.60 -12.29 -19.74
CA ARG A 469 -29.77 -11.65 -20.37
C ARG A 469 -31.09 -12.18 -19.80
N GLU A 470 -31.18 -13.49 -19.58
CA GLU A 470 -32.35 -14.11 -18.96
C GLU A 470 -32.53 -13.67 -17.50
N ILE A 471 -31.46 -13.62 -16.70
CA ILE A 471 -31.52 -13.11 -15.31
C ILE A 471 -31.98 -11.65 -15.30
N VAL A 472 -31.42 -10.81 -16.17
CA VAL A 472 -31.83 -9.40 -16.29
C VAL A 472 -33.30 -9.27 -16.72
N ARG A 473 -33.76 -10.11 -17.65
CA ARG A 473 -35.17 -10.16 -18.08
C ARG A 473 -36.09 -10.54 -16.91
N GLN A 474 -35.72 -11.57 -16.14
CA GLN A 474 -36.46 -12.00 -14.95
C GLN A 474 -36.53 -10.91 -13.88
N LEU A 475 -35.42 -10.23 -13.61
CA LEU A 475 -35.36 -9.11 -12.66
C LEU A 475 -36.25 -7.93 -13.08
N LYS A 476 -36.38 -7.69 -14.39
CA LYS A 476 -37.26 -6.63 -14.92
C LYS A 476 -38.75 -7.01 -14.91
N GLU A 477 -39.07 -8.26 -15.21
CA GLU A 477 -40.45 -8.75 -15.33
C GLU A 477 -41.08 -9.17 -13.99
N ARG A 478 -40.27 -9.68 -13.06
CA ARG A 478 -40.72 -10.28 -11.79
C ARG A 478 -40.02 -9.63 -10.61
N GLN A 479 -40.47 -8.41 -10.28
CA GLN A 479 -39.86 -7.57 -9.23
C GLN A 479 -39.81 -8.21 -7.83
N GLU A 480 -40.58 -9.28 -7.56
CA GLU A 480 -40.61 -10.00 -6.27
C GLU A 480 -40.25 -11.49 -6.38
N SER A 481 -39.53 -11.90 -7.44
CA SER A 481 -39.18 -13.31 -7.60
C SER A 481 -37.95 -13.73 -6.78
N ASN A 482 -38.06 -14.87 -6.10
CA ASN A 482 -36.93 -15.48 -5.38
C ASN A 482 -35.82 -15.88 -6.36
N LEU A 483 -34.63 -15.29 -6.19
CA LEU A 483 -33.47 -15.49 -7.07
C LEU A 483 -32.69 -16.77 -6.80
N GLN A 484 -33.08 -17.54 -5.78
CA GLN A 484 -32.35 -18.71 -5.33
C GLN A 484 -32.09 -19.73 -6.44
N ASP A 485 -33.13 -20.09 -7.21
CA ASP A 485 -32.99 -21.07 -8.29
C ASP A 485 -32.29 -20.48 -9.52
N ALA A 486 -32.55 -19.21 -9.82
CA ALA A 486 -31.96 -18.52 -10.97
C ALA A 486 -30.44 -18.37 -10.84
N MET A 487 -29.95 -18.14 -9.62
CA MET A 487 -28.54 -17.83 -9.32
C MET A 487 -27.83 -18.94 -8.51
N LYS A 488 -28.51 -20.06 -8.23
CA LYS A 488 -28.02 -21.19 -7.42
C LYS A 488 -27.53 -20.75 -6.03
N LEU A 489 -28.32 -19.92 -5.35
CA LEU A 489 -27.99 -19.39 -4.03
C LEU A 489 -28.27 -20.43 -2.94
N LYS A 490 -27.54 -20.32 -1.81
CA LYS A 490 -27.76 -21.20 -0.65
C LYS A 490 -29.07 -20.89 0.09
N SER A 491 -29.56 -19.66 -0.01
CA SER A 491 -30.75 -19.16 0.67
C SER A 491 -31.69 -18.45 -0.29
N SER A 492 -32.96 -18.34 0.11
CA SER A 492 -33.94 -17.50 -0.57
C SER A 492 -33.48 -16.05 -0.54
N VAL A 493 -33.52 -15.39 -1.71
CA VAL A 493 -33.18 -13.97 -1.85
C VAL A 493 -34.28 -13.31 -2.67
N VAL A 494 -34.98 -12.36 -2.05
CA VAL A 494 -35.95 -11.49 -2.69
C VAL A 494 -35.39 -10.08 -2.60
N LEU A 495 -35.23 -9.44 -3.76
CA LEU A 495 -34.74 -8.07 -3.86
C LEU A 495 -35.90 -7.10 -3.86
N ASP A 496 -35.73 -5.94 -3.25
CA ASP A 496 -36.66 -4.83 -3.46
C ASP A 496 -36.48 -4.21 -4.86
N PRO A 497 -37.42 -3.39 -5.35
CA PRO A 497 -37.36 -2.82 -6.70
C PRO A 497 -36.09 -2.00 -6.99
N SER A 498 -35.56 -1.28 -5.99
CA SER A 498 -34.34 -0.49 -6.14
C SER A 498 -33.11 -1.41 -6.23
N GLN A 499 -33.03 -2.43 -5.38
CA GLN A 499 -32.01 -3.48 -5.42
C GLN A 499 -32.01 -4.24 -6.76
N ALA A 500 -33.18 -4.61 -7.27
CA ALA A 500 -33.32 -5.28 -8.56
C ALA A 500 -32.83 -4.40 -9.72
N THR A 501 -33.20 -3.11 -9.71
CA THR A 501 -32.76 -2.14 -10.73
C THR A 501 -31.25 -1.90 -10.68
N SER A 502 -30.67 -1.77 -9.47
CA SER A 502 -29.22 -1.66 -9.28
C SER A 502 -28.47 -2.90 -9.76
N LEU A 503 -28.97 -4.12 -9.47
CA LEU A 503 -28.36 -5.34 -9.97
C LEU A 503 -28.45 -5.43 -11.51
N VAL A 504 -29.58 -5.03 -12.10
CA VAL A 504 -29.73 -4.94 -13.56
C VAL A 504 -28.72 -3.97 -14.17
N ALA A 505 -28.55 -2.78 -13.59
CA ALA A 505 -27.56 -1.81 -14.05
C ALA A 505 -26.13 -2.38 -13.96
N ALA A 506 -25.78 -2.98 -12.82
CA ALA A 506 -24.47 -3.61 -12.59
C ALA A 506 -24.16 -4.74 -13.58
N LEU A 507 -25.16 -5.52 -13.99
CA LEU A 507 -24.97 -6.61 -14.97
C LEU A 507 -24.96 -6.10 -16.41
N LYS A 508 -25.83 -5.14 -16.75
CA LYS A 508 -26.08 -4.69 -18.12
C LYS A 508 -25.08 -3.64 -18.61
N GLN A 509 -24.71 -2.68 -17.78
CA GLN A 509 -23.94 -1.52 -18.20
C GLN A 509 -22.43 -1.80 -18.18
N ARG A 510 -21.72 -1.19 -19.13
CA ARG A 510 -20.25 -1.22 -19.21
C ARG A 510 -19.60 -0.50 -18.03
N LEU A 511 -20.11 0.68 -17.68
CA LEU A 511 -19.79 1.40 -16.45
C LEU A 511 -21.10 1.61 -15.68
N SER A 512 -21.14 1.21 -14.42
CA SER A 512 -22.33 1.33 -13.57
C SER A 512 -21.99 1.95 -12.21
N LEU A 513 -22.87 2.84 -11.77
CA LEU A 513 -22.79 3.50 -10.47
C LEU A 513 -24.00 3.08 -9.62
N VAL A 514 -23.75 2.49 -8.47
CA VAL A 514 -24.79 2.15 -7.47
C VAL A 514 -24.53 2.97 -6.23
N GLN A 515 -25.39 3.96 -5.98
CA GLN A 515 -25.44 4.68 -4.72
C GLN A 515 -26.24 3.86 -3.71
N GLY A 516 -25.64 3.59 -2.56
CA GLY A 516 -26.38 3.02 -1.45
C GLY A 516 -26.30 3.88 -0.21
N PRO A 517 -27.42 4.46 0.24
CA PRO A 517 -27.54 5.05 1.56
C PRO A 517 -27.18 4.08 2.71
N PRO A 518 -27.09 4.56 3.96
CA PRO A 518 -26.82 3.70 5.12
C PRO A 518 -27.83 2.55 5.25
N GLY A 519 -27.32 1.32 5.44
CA GLY A 519 -28.17 0.15 5.70
C GLY A 519 -28.97 -0.40 4.51
N THR A 520 -28.71 0.02 3.25
CA THR A 520 -29.52 -0.40 2.08
C THR A 520 -29.04 -1.67 1.36
N GLY A 521 -27.93 -2.27 1.80
CA GLY A 521 -27.41 -3.52 1.22
C GLY A 521 -26.43 -3.35 0.05
N LYS A 522 -25.64 -2.27 0.03
CA LYS A 522 -24.55 -2.03 -0.95
C LYS A 522 -23.69 -3.26 -1.23
N SER A 523 -23.06 -3.80 -0.19
CA SER A 523 -22.12 -4.92 -0.28
C SER A 523 -22.82 -6.19 -0.78
N PHE A 524 -24.10 -6.37 -0.41
CA PHE A 524 -24.93 -7.48 -0.88
C PHE A 524 -25.18 -7.43 -2.39
N ILE A 525 -25.52 -6.26 -2.95
CA ILE A 525 -25.68 -6.09 -4.40
C ILE A 525 -24.37 -6.35 -5.15
N GLY A 526 -23.25 -5.84 -4.64
CA GLY A 526 -21.94 -6.11 -5.24
C GLY A 526 -21.59 -7.60 -5.25
N ALA A 527 -21.88 -8.31 -4.15
CA ALA A 527 -21.61 -9.73 -4.05
C ALA A 527 -22.54 -10.58 -4.94
N LEU A 528 -23.79 -10.17 -5.15
CA LEU A 528 -24.70 -10.78 -6.15
C LEU A 528 -24.20 -10.55 -7.58
N ALA A 529 -23.79 -9.33 -7.93
CA ALA A 529 -23.22 -9.03 -9.24
C ALA A 529 -21.95 -9.88 -9.48
N ALA A 530 -21.05 -9.94 -8.50
CA ALA A 530 -19.86 -10.80 -8.56
C ALA A 530 -20.22 -12.28 -8.77
N LYS A 531 -21.26 -12.79 -8.10
CA LYS A 531 -21.72 -14.18 -8.26
C LYS A 531 -22.21 -14.47 -9.67
N VAL A 532 -23.09 -13.62 -10.23
CA VAL A 532 -23.63 -13.80 -11.59
C VAL A 532 -22.50 -13.76 -12.62
N LEU A 533 -21.62 -12.76 -12.51
CA LEU A 533 -20.51 -12.58 -13.44
C LEU A 533 -19.49 -13.72 -13.31
N HIS A 534 -19.23 -14.22 -12.10
CA HIS A 534 -18.37 -15.38 -11.86
C HIS A 534 -18.92 -16.65 -12.53
N ASP A 535 -20.22 -16.91 -12.38
CA ASP A 535 -20.86 -18.14 -12.84
C ASP A 535 -21.13 -18.18 -14.36
N HIS A 536 -21.28 -17.01 -14.99
CA HIS A 536 -21.75 -16.90 -16.38
C HIS A 536 -20.78 -16.18 -17.31
N THR A 537 -19.56 -15.92 -16.84
CA THR A 537 -18.46 -15.42 -17.66
C THR A 537 -17.15 -16.16 -17.33
N ASN A 538 -16.17 -16.08 -18.23
CA ASN A 538 -14.79 -16.51 -17.97
C ASN A 538 -13.87 -15.34 -17.61
N GLU A 539 -14.41 -14.13 -17.40
CA GLU A 539 -13.65 -12.91 -17.13
C GLU A 539 -13.20 -12.85 -15.68
N LYS A 540 -11.92 -12.58 -15.42
CA LYS A 540 -11.43 -12.42 -14.03
C LYS A 540 -12.05 -11.19 -13.38
N ILE A 541 -12.42 -11.32 -12.11
CA ILE A 541 -13.06 -10.27 -11.33
C ILE A 541 -12.06 -9.74 -10.31
N LEU A 542 -11.76 -8.45 -10.40
CA LEU A 542 -11.01 -7.71 -9.39
C LEU A 542 -11.99 -6.99 -8.47
N VAL A 543 -11.90 -7.27 -7.17
CA VAL A 543 -12.65 -6.58 -6.12
C VAL A 543 -11.68 -5.66 -5.38
N VAL A 544 -12.02 -4.38 -5.32
CA VAL A 544 -11.23 -3.35 -4.64
C VAL A 544 -12.10 -2.67 -3.58
N CYS A 545 -11.61 -2.62 -2.36
CA CYS A 545 -12.23 -1.86 -1.25
C CYS A 545 -11.23 -0.83 -0.69
N HIS A 546 -11.73 0.22 -0.03
CA HIS A 546 -10.85 1.19 0.64
C HIS A 546 -10.18 0.59 1.88
N THR A 547 -10.96 -0.09 2.72
CA THR A 547 -10.48 -0.67 4.00
C THR A 547 -10.34 -2.19 3.97
N ASN A 548 -9.48 -2.75 4.83
CA ASN A 548 -9.36 -4.21 5.01
C ASN A 548 -10.65 -4.82 5.58
N GLN A 549 -11.34 -4.08 6.45
CA GLN A 549 -12.61 -4.50 7.06
C GLN A 549 -13.71 -4.66 6.01
N ALA A 550 -13.90 -3.65 5.14
CA ALA A 550 -14.86 -3.74 4.05
C ALA A 550 -14.53 -4.90 3.11
N LEU A 551 -13.24 -5.08 2.78
CA LEU A 551 -12.77 -6.21 1.98
C LEU A 551 -13.07 -7.57 2.64
N ASP A 552 -12.88 -7.68 3.96
CA ASP A 552 -13.14 -8.91 4.73
C ASP A 552 -14.62 -9.25 4.66
N GLN A 553 -15.47 -8.27 4.94
CA GLN A 553 -16.92 -8.41 4.89
C GLN A 553 -17.39 -8.81 3.49
N PHE A 554 -16.92 -8.13 2.45
CA PHE A 554 -17.28 -8.43 1.06
C PHE A 554 -16.85 -9.84 0.63
N THR A 555 -15.66 -10.26 1.04
CA THR A 555 -15.15 -11.61 0.75
C THR A 555 -15.98 -12.69 1.46
N GLN A 556 -16.36 -12.45 2.71
CA GLN A 556 -17.26 -13.33 3.45
C GLN A 556 -18.64 -13.41 2.79
N ASP A 557 -19.17 -12.30 2.30
CA ASP A 557 -20.48 -12.27 1.64
C ASP A 557 -20.48 -13.03 0.32
N ILE A 558 -19.41 -12.92 -0.49
CA ILE A 558 -19.21 -13.75 -1.69
C ILE A 558 -19.24 -15.26 -1.36
N ARG A 559 -18.60 -15.68 -0.24
CA ARG A 559 -18.59 -17.09 0.21
C ARG A 559 -19.97 -17.55 0.68
N LYS A 560 -20.70 -16.70 1.40
CA LYS A 560 -22.07 -16.97 1.86
C LYS A 560 -23.01 -17.19 0.67
N ILE A 561 -22.87 -16.40 -0.39
CA ILE A 561 -23.70 -16.47 -1.60
C ILE A 561 -23.34 -17.69 -2.48
N GLY A 562 -22.20 -18.35 -2.24
CA GLY A 562 -21.90 -19.69 -2.74
C GLY A 562 -20.73 -19.79 -3.72
N VAL A 563 -19.88 -18.76 -3.84
CA VAL A 563 -18.60 -18.91 -4.53
C VAL A 563 -17.65 -19.76 -3.68
N LYS A 564 -16.91 -20.68 -4.31
CA LYS A 564 -15.99 -21.58 -3.62
C LYS A 564 -14.68 -20.87 -3.28
N ASP A 565 -14.14 -21.12 -2.10
CA ASP A 565 -12.84 -20.60 -1.63
C ASP A 565 -11.69 -20.90 -2.60
N SER A 566 -11.75 -22.04 -3.31
CA SER A 566 -10.76 -22.40 -4.32
C SER A 566 -10.66 -21.41 -5.49
N GLN A 567 -11.69 -20.58 -5.71
CA GLN A 567 -11.78 -19.59 -6.79
C GLN A 567 -11.41 -18.17 -6.36
N ILE A 568 -11.17 -17.95 -5.06
CA ILE A 568 -10.91 -16.64 -4.47
C ILE A 568 -9.45 -16.58 -4.00
N VAL A 569 -8.82 -15.41 -4.13
CA VAL A 569 -7.61 -15.04 -3.39
C VAL A 569 -7.79 -13.65 -2.79
N ARG A 570 -7.40 -13.51 -1.53
CA ARG A 570 -7.32 -12.24 -0.80
C ARG A 570 -5.85 -11.83 -0.69
N LEU A 571 -5.55 -10.59 -1.06
CA LEU A 571 -4.21 -10.00 -0.93
C LEU A 571 -4.15 -9.09 0.29
N GLY A 572 -3.14 -9.26 1.12
CA GLY A 572 -2.95 -8.51 2.36
C GLY A 572 -2.01 -9.25 3.33
N GLY A 573 -1.68 -8.61 4.44
CA GLY A 573 -0.97 -9.23 5.56
C GLY A 573 -1.91 -10.06 6.44
N VAL A 574 -1.36 -11.05 7.15
CA VAL A 574 -2.12 -11.93 8.05
C VAL A 574 -2.65 -11.13 9.24
N GLU A 575 -1.82 -10.23 9.75
CA GLU A 575 -2.06 -9.35 10.89
C GLU A 575 -3.20 -8.35 10.66
N ARG A 576 -3.50 -8.00 9.39
CA ARG A 576 -4.55 -7.04 9.02
C ARG A 576 -5.80 -7.71 8.41
N THR A 577 -5.91 -9.02 8.51
CA THR A 577 -6.99 -9.80 7.91
C THR A 577 -7.78 -10.52 8.98
N ASP A 578 -9.11 -10.46 8.87
CA ASP A 578 -10.01 -11.23 9.73
C ASP A 578 -9.63 -12.74 9.68
N PRO A 579 -9.48 -13.41 10.85
CA PRO A 579 -9.22 -14.84 10.92
C PRO A 579 -10.11 -15.71 10.04
N ALA A 580 -11.37 -15.33 9.83
CA ALA A 580 -12.31 -16.04 8.97
C ALA A 580 -11.85 -16.11 7.49
N ASN A 581 -10.95 -15.22 7.06
CA ASN A 581 -10.43 -15.12 5.71
C ASN A 581 -8.95 -15.55 5.58
N HIS A 582 -8.32 -16.07 6.65
CA HIS A 582 -6.90 -16.51 6.61
C HIS A 582 -6.64 -17.60 5.57
N ASP A 583 -7.61 -18.47 5.30
CA ASP A 583 -7.51 -19.53 4.29
C ASP A 583 -7.49 -19.00 2.84
N LEU A 584 -7.91 -17.75 2.64
CA LEU A 584 -7.95 -17.09 1.33
C LEU A 584 -6.69 -16.27 1.05
N LEU A 585 -5.87 -16.03 2.08
CA LEU A 585 -4.65 -15.24 1.95
C LEU A 585 -3.67 -15.92 1.00
N LEU A 586 -3.03 -15.10 0.15
CA LEU A 586 -2.01 -15.56 -0.78
C LEU A 586 -0.90 -16.40 -0.09
N SER A 587 -0.50 -16.05 1.13
CA SER A 587 0.50 -16.76 1.92
C SER A 587 0.07 -18.15 2.37
N SER A 588 -1.25 -18.38 2.53
CA SER A 588 -1.83 -19.65 2.98
C SER A 588 -2.08 -20.61 1.81
N LEU A 589 -2.21 -20.07 0.59
CA LEU A 589 -2.52 -20.84 -0.61
C LEU A 589 -1.29 -21.60 -1.12
N ARG A 590 -1.52 -22.85 -1.55
CA ARG A 590 -0.50 -23.68 -2.20
C ARG A 590 -0.86 -23.91 -3.66
N VAL A 591 0.17 -24.14 -4.49
CA VAL A 591 -0.01 -24.57 -5.88
C VAL A 591 -0.34 -26.07 -5.88
N ASP A 592 -1.44 -26.45 -6.54
CA ASP A 592 -1.77 -27.86 -6.74
C ASP A 592 -0.68 -28.55 -7.58
N GLY A 593 -0.32 -29.79 -7.19
CA GLY A 593 0.94 -30.50 -7.49
C GLY A 593 1.30 -30.82 -8.95
N THR A 594 0.84 -30.08 -9.95
CA THR A 594 1.17 -30.26 -11.38
C THR A 594 2.19 -29.25 -11.92
N HIS A 595 2.46 -28.15 -11.21
CA HIS A 595 3.40 -27.10 -11.66
C HIS A 595 4.40 -26.71 -10.57
N HIS A 596 5.31 -27.62 -10.25
CA HIS A 596 6.54 -27.23 -9.58
C HIS A 596 7.41 -26.41 -10.55
N PRO A 597 8.13 -25.37 -10.06
CA PRO A 597 9.15 -24.71 -10.86
C PRO A 597 10.09 -25.78 -11.44
N SER A 598 10.36 -25.71 -12.75
CA SER A 598 11.20 -26.70 -13.42
C SER A 598 12.56 -26.79 -12.72
N ARG A 599 13.26 -27.93 -12.86
CA ARG A 599 14.62 -28.06 -12.30
C ARG A 599 15.51 -26.91 -12.79
N ASP A 600 15.30 -26.48 -14.03
CA ASP A 600 16.07 -25.44 -14.69
C ASP A 600 15.69 -24.03 -14.21
N SER A 601 14.39 -23.77 -13.94
CA SER A 601 13.92 -22.52 -13.30
C SER A 601 14.48 -22.39 -11.88
N ARG A 602 14.54 -23.49 -11.11
CA ARG A 602 15.16 -23.49 -9.77
C ARG A 602 16.66 -23.27 -9.82
N SER A 603 17.37 -23.83 -10.80
CA SER A 603 18.79 -23.53 -10.96
C SER A 603 19.01 -22.08 -11.37
N PHE A 604 18.16 -21.53 -12.24
CA PHE A 604 18.26 -20.13 -12.65
C PHE A 604 18.09 -19.15 -11.49
N VAL A 605 17.05 -19.34 -10.66
CA VAL A 605 16.87 -18.52 -9.45
C VAL A 605 18.08 -18.64 -8.53
N LYS A 606 18.58 -19.86 -8.31
CA LYS A 606 19.80 -20.08 -7.49
C LYS A 606 21.06 -19.44 -8.07
N ASP A 607 21.21 -19.45 -9.39
CA ASP A 607 22.34 -18.84 -10.08
C ASP A 607 22.27 -17.30 -10.01
N LEU A 608 21.07 -16.72 -10.07
CA LEU A 608 20.84 -15.29 -9.81
C LEU A 608 21.14 -14.96 -8.35
N GLU A 609 20.58 -15.70 -7.38
CA GLU A 609 20.84 -15.51 -5.95
C GLU A 609 22.34 -15.59 -5.61
N ARG A 610 23.08 -16.49 -6.27
CA ARG A 610 24.54 -16.60 -6.14
C ARG A 610 25.25 -15.36 -6.72
N GLN A 611 24.85 -14.90 -7.90
CA GLN A 611 25.42 -13.68 -8.49
C GLN A 611 25.18 -12.45 -7.61
N VAL A 612 23.97 -12.31 -7.06
CA VAL A 612 23.65 -11.23 -6.11
C VAL A 612 24.57 -11.32 -4.89
N LEU A 613 24.79 -12.52 -4.33
CA LEU A 613 25.67 -12.70 -3.17
C LEU A 613 27.13 -12.32 -3.46
N ASP A 614 27.65 -12.68 -4.64
CA ASP A 614 29.01 -12.34 -5.05
C ASP A 614 29.16 -10.82 -5.23
N GLU A 615 28.17 -10.14 -5.79
CA GLU A 615 28.17 -8.67 -5.91
C GLU A 615 27.99 -7.97 -4.57
N SER A 616 27.15 -8.49 -3.67
CA SER A 616 27.01 -7.96 -2.31
C SER A 616 28.37 -7.90 -1.60
N ARG A 617 29.17 -8.97 -1.70
CA ARG A 617 30.53 -9.01 -1.10
C ARG A 617 31.46 -7.97 -1.72
N ARG A 618 31.43 -7.82 -3.04
CA ARG A 618 32.25 -6.82 -3.74
C ARG A 618 31.87 -5.39 -3.35
N LEU A 619 30.58 -5.12 -3.14
CA LEU A 619 30.10 -3.82 -2.66
C LEU A 619 30.57 -3.52 -1.24
N GLU A 620 30.50 -4.50 -0.34
CA GLU A 620 31.04 -4.37 1.02
C GLU A 620 32.56 -4.16 1.01
N ASP A 621 33.29 -4.85 0.14
CA ASP A 621 34.74 -4.66 -0.07
C ASP A 621 35.05 -3.24 -0.55
N LEU A 622 34.39 -2.79 -1.62
CA LEU A 622 34.58 -1.46 -2.19
C LEU A 622 34.19 -0.34 -1.21
N HIS A 623 33.16 -0.57 -0.38
CA HIS A 623 32.81 0.39 0.66
C HIS A 623 33.90 0.51 1.75
N ARG A 624 34.49 -0.63 2.18
CA ARG A 624 35.63 -0.62 3.11
C ARG A 624 36.83 0.15 2.55
N GLU A 625 36.99 0.19 1.23
CA GLU A 625 38.03 1.00 0.61
C GLU A 625 37.83 2.51 0.78
N PHE A 626 36.59 3.03 0.89
CA PHE A 626 36.35 4.47 1.10
C PHE A 626 36.89 4.98 2.44
N THR A 627 36.89 4.13 3.46
CA THR A 627 37.37 4.46 4.82
C THR A 627 38.81 4.03 5.07
N SER A 628 39.45 3.36 4.10
CA SER A 628 40.79 2.80 4.23
C SER A 628 41.89 3.87 4.24
N LEU A 629 42.83 3.74 5.19
CA LEU A 629 44.05 4.54 5.24
C LEU A 629 44.98 4.26 4.04
N ASP A 630 44.84 3.11 3.36
CA ASP A 630 45.61 2.82 2.14
C ASP A 630 45.27 3.76 1.00
N ARG A 631 43.98 4.07 0.78
CA ARG A 631 43.56 4.99 -0.29
C ARG A 631 44.03 6.42 -0.03
N LEU A 632 44.01 6.85 1.23
CA LEU A 632 44.62 8.12 1.62
C LEU A 632 46.12 8.11 1.34
N ARG A 633 46.82 7.03 1.68
CA ARG A 633 48.25 6.90 1.40
C ARG A 633 48.55 6.95 -0.10
N ASP A 634 47.82 6.19 -0.90
CA ASP A 634 47.97 6.15 -2.36
C ASP A 634 47.63 7.50 -3.03
N HIS A 635 46.64 8.23 -2.49
CA HIS A 635 46.33 9.59 -2.94
C HIS A 635 47.51 10.55 -2.70
N LEU A 636 48.12 10.49 -1.50
CA LEU A 636 49.28 11.30 -1.16
C LEU A 636 50.50 10.95 -2.01
N ASP A 637 50.72 9.67 -2.32
CA ASP A 637 51.77 9.21 -3.23
C ASP A 637 51.50 9.71 -4.67
N GLY A 638 50.24 9.73 -5.10
CA GLY A 638 49.82 10.34 -6.37
C GLY A 638 50.02 11.85 -6.45
N LEU A 639 49.88 12.59 -5.34
CA LEU A 639 50.21 14.02 -5.28
C LEU A 639 51.71 14.28 -5.45
N ALA A 640 52.56 13.39 -4.92
CA ALA A 640 54.00 13.46 -5.13
C ALA A 640 54.37 13.34 -6.61
N MET A 641 53.72 12.45 -7.35
CA MET A 641 53.88 12.29 -8.81
C MET A 641 53.39 13.52 -9.61
N LYS A 642 52.51 14.34 -9.02
CA LYS A 642 51.97 15.57 -9.62
C LYS A 642 52.72 16.84 -9.21
N GLY A 643 53.83 16.72 -8.47
CA GLY A 643 54.73 17.82 -8.15
C GLY A 643 54.64 18.36 -6.71
N ASP A 644 53.83 17.77 -5.82
CA ASP A 644 53.86 18.11 -4.38
C ASP A 644 54.21 16.88 -3.52
N PRO A 645 55.51 16.60 -3.30
CA PRO A 645 55.94 15.41 -2.55
C PRO A 645 55.90 15.59 -1.03
N ARG A 646 55.57 16.79 -0.52
CA ARG A 646 55.76 17.16 0.89
C ARG A 646 55.03 16.22 1.86
N TYR A 647 53.80 15.84 1.55
CA TYR A 647 53.01 14.94 2.39
C TYR A 647 53.42 13.47 2.24
N SER A 648 53.72 13.00 1.01
CA SER A 648 54.15 11.61 0.80
C SER A 648 55.45 11.31 1.55
N GLN A 649 56.44 12.21 1.47
CA GLN A 649 57.74 12.10 2.15
C GLN A 649 57.64 12.23 3.69
N ALA A 650 56.74 13.08 4.17
CA ALA A 650 56.52 13.27 5.61
C ALA A 650 55.94 12.02 6.29
N PHE A 651 55.13 11.23 5.59
CA PHE A 651 54.52 10.00 6.12
C PHE A 651 55.18 8.71 5.61
N GLU A 652 56.27 8.79 4.85
CA GLU A 652 57.02 7.62 4.38
C GLU A 652 57.85 6.99 5.51
N ILE A 653 57.73 5.69 5.72
CA ILE A 653 58.56 4.97 6.69
C ILE A 653 59.79 4.45 5.95
N SER A 654 60.95 5.02 6.26
CA SER A 654 62.23 4.55 5.71
C SER A 654 62.68 3.32 6.51
N LEU A 655 62.91 2.20 5.82
CA LEU A 655 63.53 1.02 6.41
C LEU A 655 65.01 1.32 6.68
N GLU A 656 65.53 0.93 7.85
CA GLU A 656 66.96 1.04 8.12
C GLU A 656 67.76 0.06 7.22
N PRO A 657 69.02 0.38 6.85
CA PRO A 657 69.81 -0.40 5.86
C PRO A 657 70.03 -1.88 6.18
N ASN A 658 69.74 -2.28 7.41
CA ASN A 658 69.89 -3.59 8.05
C ASN A 658 68.56 -4.39 8.14
N GLY A 659 67.44 -3.85 7.64
CA GLY A 659 66.16 -4.57 7.53
C GLY A 659 65.35 -4.69 8.82
N THR A 660 65.82 -4.10 9.93
CA THR A 660 65.10 -4.02 11.22
C THR A 660 64.01 -2.96 11.18
N THR A 661 62.77 -3.37 11.42
CA THR A 661 61.61 -2.48 11.51
C THR A 661 61.57 -1.84 12.90
N ARG A 662 61.42 -0.50 12.97
CA ARG A 662 61.28 0.19 14.27
C ARG A 662 59.95 -0.23 14.92
N VAL A 663 60.05 -0.60 16.19
CA VAL A 663 58.95 -1.13 16.99
C VAL A 663 58.44 -0.02 17.90
N THR A 664 57.12 0.05 18.10
CA THR A 664 56.49 1.04 18.99
C THR A 664 56.73 0.69 20.47
N GLU A 665 56.31 1.57 21.39
CA GLU A 665 56.38 1.35 22.85
C GLU A 665 55.64 0.10 23.35
N HIS A 666 54.80 -0.52 22.49
CA HIS A 666 54.04 -1.74 22.78
C HIS A 666 54.53 -2.98 22.01
N ASP A 667 55.80 -3.02 21.59
CA ASP A 667 56.40 -4.14 20.85
C ASP A 667 55.70 -4.50 19.52
N THR A 668 54.97 -3.55 18.92
CA THR A 668 54.35 -3.73 17.58
C THR A 668 55.12 -2.99 16.49
N VAL A 669 55.33 -3.64 15.35
CA VAL A 669 56.02 -3.07 14.18
C VAL A 669 55.23 -1.86 13.65
N ALA A 670 55.90 -0.72 13.45
CA ALA A 670 55.29 0.46 12.86
C ALA A 670 54.92 0.19 11.38
N GLY A 671 53.64 -0.08 11.13
CA GLY A 671 53.10 -0.36 9.79
C GLY A 671 53.03 0.89 8.89
N ARG A 672 52.78 0.68 7.59
CA ARG A 672 52.72 1.70 6.52
C ARG A 672 51.91 2.96 6.87
N HIS A 673 50.89 2.84 7.72
CA HIS A 673 49.97 3.93 8.08
C HIS A 673 50.31 4.65 9.39
N TYR A 674 51.32 4.20 10.15
CA TYR A 674 51.62 4.68 11.49
C TYR A 674 51.76 6.21 11.59
N LEU A 675 52.56 6.81 10.70
CA LEU A 675 52.80 8.25 10.71
C LEU A 675 51.55 9.05 10.32
N LEU A 676 50.79 8.57 9.34
CA LEU A 676 49.54 9.20 8.92
C LEU A 676 48.49 9.15 10.04
N GLN A 677 48.35 8.01 10.72
CA GLN A 677 47.42 7.85 11.82
C GLN A 677 47.75 8.77 13.00
N ARG A 678 49.02 8.83 13.42
CA ARG A 678 49.44 9.77 14.47
C ARG A 678 49.20 11.22 14.09
N TRP A 679 49.45 11.58 12.83
CA TRP A 679 49.21 12.93 12.34
C TRP A 679 47.73 13.31 12.42
N LEU A 680 46.83 12.41 12.01
CA LEU A 680 45.38 12.59 12.11
C LEU A 680 44.90 12.72 13.56
N GLU A 681 45.55 12.03 14.50
CA GLU A 681 45.27 12.11 15.95
C GLU A 681 45.87 13.37 16.61
N GLY A 682 46.51 14.27 15.86
CA GLY A 682 47.15 15.48 16.41
C GLY A 682 48.47 15.22 17.12
N LYS A 683 49.00 13.99 17.04
CA LYS A 683 50.24 13.58 17.70
C LYS A 683 51.47 13.96 16.85
N ASP A 684 52.64 13.86 17.48
CA ASP A 684 53.95 13.97 16.83
C ASP A 684 54.34 12.67 16.08
N PRO A 685 55.46 12.64 15.34
CA PRO A 685 55.91 11.44 14.62
C PRO A 685 56.29 10.23 15.49
N GLY A 686 56.31 10.34 16.83
CA GLY A 686 56.72 9.28 17.75
C GLY A 686 58.14 8.74 17.46
N VAL A 687 58.27 7.43 17.27
CA VAL A 687 59.54 6.69 17.04
C VAL A 687 60.34 7.09 15.78
N PHE A 688 59.86 8.08 15.01
CA PHE A 688 60.54 8.67 13.85
C PHE A 688 60.78 10.17 14.03
N PRO A 689 61.59 10.59 15.03
CA PRO A 689 61.82 12.00 15.32
C PRO A 689 62.42 12.76 14.13
N GLU A 690 63.14 12.09 13.23
CA GLU A 690 63.68 12.70 12.01
C GLU A 690 62.62 13.26 11.06
N LYS A 691 61.35 12.86 11.20
CA LYS A 691 60.23 13.37 10.40
C LYS A 691 59.75 14.76 10.86
N THR A 692 60.13 15.20 12.05
CA THR A 692 59.83 16.57 12.53
C THR A 692 60.42 17.67 11.64
N LYS A 693 61.45 17.36 10.83
CA LYS A 693 62.02 18.29 9.84
C LYS A 693 61.01 18.79 8.80
N TYR A 694 59.93 18.05 8.56
CA TYR A 694 58.82 18.47 7.69
C TYR A 694 57.85 19.37 8.47
N THR A 695 58.34 20.52 8.94
CA THR A 695 57.60 21.47 9.78
C THR A 695 56.33 21.99 9.12
N ALA A 696 56.30 22.12 7.80
CA ALA A 696 55.11 22.49 7.03
C ALA A 696 53.97 21.46 7.10
N VAL A 697 54.24 20.21 7.49
CA VAL A 697 53.25 19.13 7.64
C VAL A 697 52.96 18.87 9.12
N TRP A 698 53.99 18.73 9.95
CA TRP A 698 53.83 18.41 11.37
C TRP A 698 53.54 19.62 12.26
N GLY A 699 53.79 20.85 11.79
CA GLY A 699 53.47 22.09 12.50
C GLY A 699 52.01 22.55 12.36
N LEU A 700 51.19 21.82 11.60
CA LEU A 700 49.77 22.12 11.42
C LEU A 700 48.98 21.84 12.70
N SER A 701 48.07 22.75 13.05
CA SER A 701 47.12 22.56 14.15
C SER A 701 46.14 21.40 13.87
N LEU A 702 45.57 20.80 14.92
CA LEU A 702 44.61 19.70 14.76
C LEU A 702 43.47 20.04 13.80
N GLN A 703 42.93 21.27 13.88
CA GLN A 703 41.87 21.76 12.99
C GLN A 703 42.32 21.76 11.51
N GLN A 704 43.51 22.31 11.21
CA GLN A 704 44.06 22.32 9.85
C GLN A 704 44.34 20.91 9.31
N ARG A 705 44.78 19.98 10.18
CA ARG A 705 44.99 18.58 9.81
C ARG A 705 43.67 17.89 9.46
N GLN A 706 42.61 18.15 10.24
CA GLN A 706 41.27 17.64 10.00
C GLN A 706 40.71 18.20 8.68
N GLU A 707 40.81 19.51 8.43
CA GLU A 707 40.38 20.14 7.16
C GLU A 707 41.07 19.53 5.93
N LEU A 708 42.40 19.38 5.97
CA LEU A 708 43.16 18.75 4.87
C LEU A 708 42.77 17.30 4.67
N SER A 709 42.62 16.53 5.76
CA SER A 709 42.19 15.15 5.68
C SER A 709 40.79 15.02 5.09
N SER A 710 39.86 15.91 5.46
CA SER A 710 38.51 15.94 4.91
C SER A 710 38.54 16.26 3.41
N ASN A 711 39.36 17.24 2.99
CA ASN A 711 39.53 17.57 1.57
C ASN A 711 40.11 16.42 0.74
N TRP A 712 41.10 15.70 1.28
CA TRP A 712 41.66 14.51 0.61
C TRP A 712 40.60 13.40 0.49
N ARG A 713 39.87 13.12 1.57
CA ARG A 713 38.78 12.13 1.56
C ARG A 713 37.69 12.50 0.56
N ALA A 714 37.24 13.76 0.55
CA ALA A 714 36.25 14.23 -0.40
C ALA A 714 36.69 14.02 -1.86
N THR A 715 37.96 14.31 -2.17
CA THR A 715 38.52 14.10 -3.52
C THR A 715 38.61 12.63 -3.91
N ILE A 716 38.95 11.75 -2.97
CA ILE A 716 38.98 10.30 -3.19
C ILE A 716 37.57 9.77 -3.43
N ASN A 717 36.63 10.14 -2.54
CA ASN A 717 35.24 9.72 -2.59
C ASN A 717 34.59 10.14 -3.92
N GLN A 718 34.81 11.39 -4.37
CA GLN A 718 34.27 11.88 -5.64
C GLN A 718 34.73 11.06 -6.87
N LYS A 719 35.93 10.48 -6.83
CA LYS A 719 36.47 9.66 -7.94
C LYS A 719 36.01 8.21 -7.90
N THR A 720 35.86 7.64 -6.71
CA THR A 720 35.52 6.22 -6.53
C THR A 720 34.01 5.98 -6.48
N LEU A 721 33.23 6.98 -6.07
CA LEU A 721 31.77 6.90 -5.93
C LEU A 721 31.03 6.49 -7.22
N PRO A 722 31.36 6.98 -8.43
CA PRO A 722 30.67 6.55 -9.64
C PRO A 722 30.77 5.04 -9.89
N ALA A 723 31.96 4.44 -9.69
CA ALA A 723 32.16 3.00 -9.86
C ALA A 723 31.42 2.19 -8.79
N PHE A 724 31.34 2.71 -7.56
CA PHE A 724 30.54 2.09 -6.50
C PHE A 724 29.04 2.10 -6.85
N LEU A 725 28.51 3.25 -7.29
CA LEU A 725 27.10 3.37 -7.65
C LEU A 725 26.71 2.53 -8.86
N GLU A 726 27.58 2.43 -9.88
CA GLU A 726 27.36 1.55 -11.03
C GLU A 726 27.26 0.07 -10.62
N MET A 727 28.13 -0.37 -9.71
CA MET A 727 28.06 -1.73 -9.16
C MET A 727 26.83 -1.94 -8.27
N ALA A 728 26.45 -0.92 -7.49
CA ALA A 728 25.30 -0.98 -6.60
C ALA A 728 23.99 -1.07 -7.38
N ASP A 729 23.90 -0.33 -8.49
CA ASP A 729 22.80 -0.41 -9.44
C ASP A 729 22.70 -1.79 -10.09
N HIS A 730 23.84 -2.38 -10.50
CA HIS A 730 23.85 -3.73 -11.07
C HIS A 730 23.37 -4.78 -10.08
N HIS A 731 23.78 -4.67 -8.80
CA HIS A 731 23.33 -5.54 -7.72
C HIS A 731 21.81 -5.47 -7.53
N ASP A 732 21.25 -4.26 -7.44
CA ASP A 732 19.80 -4.07 -7.27
C ASP A 732 19.00 -4.59 -8.46
N ASP A 733 19.52 -4.42 -9.68
CA ASP A 733 18.94 -4.97 -10.90
C ASP A 733 18.95 -6.51 -10.88
N LEU A 734 20.03 -7.14 -10.43
CA LEU A 734 20.11 -8.60 -10.27
C LEU A 734 19.16 -9.10 -9.18
N LEU A 735 19.07 -8.41 -8.04
CA LEU A 735 18.15 -8.75 -6.97
C LEU A 735 16.69 -8.63 -7.42
N SER A 736 16.35 -7.55 -8.15
CA SER A 736 15.03 -7.37 -8.74
C SER A 736 14.70 -8.54 -9.68
N GLN A 737 15.65 -8.97 -10.50
CA GLN A 737 15.51 -10.14 -11.36
C GLN A 737 15.26 -11.43 -10.57
N ALA A 738 16.03 -11.68 -9.51
CA ALA A 738 15.87 -12.85 -8.65
C ALA A 738 14.49 -12.88 -7.96
N ARG A 739 14.04 -11.73 -7.43
CA ARG A 739 12.72 -11.57 -6.79
C ARG A 739 11.58 -11.77 -7.78
N ASN A 740 11.69 -11.21 -8.99
CA ASN A 740 10.70 -11.38 -10.04
C ASN A 740 10.60 -12.84 -10.50
N ALA A 741 11.73 -13.51 -10.71
CA ALA A 741 11.78 -14.93 -11.04
C ALA A 741 11.22 -15.82 -9.92
N SER A 742 11.47 -15.46 -8.65
CA SER A 742 10.92 -16.19 -7.49
C SER A 742 9.42 -15.97 -7.29
N SER A 743 8.88 -14.83 -7.74
CA SER A 743 7.47 -14.46 -7.60
C SER A 743 6.53 -15.23 -8.54
N GLN A 744 7.05 -16.12 -9.38
CA GLN A 744 6.25 -16.91 -10.33
C GLN A 744 5.18 -17.76 -9.66
N VAL A 745 5.47 -18.34 -8.50
CA VAL A 745 4.49 -19.11 -7.72
C VAL A 745 3.33 -18.22 -7.30
N THR A 746 3.62 -17.00 -6.86
CA THR A 746 2.60 -16.01 -6.51
C THR A 746 1.75 -15.64 -7.73
N GLU A 747 2.39 -15.35 -8.87
CA GLU A 747 1.67 -15.04 -10.11
C GLU A 747 0.77 -16.20 -10.54
N GLN A 748 1.25 -17.44 -10.44
CA GLN A 748 0.49 -18.64 -10.77
C GLN A 748 -0.74 -18.82 -9.88
N ILE A 749 -0.59 -18.60 -8.56
CA ILE A 749 -1.72 -18.66 -7.62
C ILE A 749 -2.75 -17.61 -7.99
N ILE A 750 -2.36 -16.34 -8.16
CA ILE A 750 -3.32 -15.27 -8.51
C ILE A 750 -3.97 -15.56 -9.87
N ARG A 751 -3.21 -16.11 -10.82
CA ARG A 751 -3.72 -16.50 -12.14
C ARG A 751 -4.71 -17.67 -12.08
N SER A 752 -4.57 -18.62 -11.14
CA SER A 752 -5.50 -19.75 -11.04
C SER A 752 -6.88 -19.37 -10.50
N LYS A 753 -7.03 -18.17 -9.92
CA LYS A 753 -8.27 -17.71 -9.27
C LYS A 753 -9.16 -16.91 -10.20
N ARG A 754 -10.47 -16.96 -9.98
CA ARG A 754 -11.48 -16.18 -10.73
C ARG A 754 -11.72 -14.82 -10.08
N ILE A 755 -11.63 -14.74 -8.75
CA ILE A 755 -11.85 -13.52 -7.96
C ILE A 755 -10.56 -13.17 -7.22
N ILE A 756 -10.10 -11.94 -7.41
CA ILE A 756 -8.94 -11.35 -6.73
C ILE A 756 -9.47 -10.20 -5.87
N ALA A 757 -9.32 -10.32 -4.55
CA ALA A 757 -9.82 -9.34 -3.59
C ALA A 757 -8.63 -8.63 -2.92
N CYS A 758 -8.58 -7.30 -2.98
CA CYS A 758 -7.53 -6.50 -2.37
C CYS A 758 -8.03 -5.09 -1.99
N THR A 759 -7.30 -4.41 -1.12
CA THR A 759 -7.53 -2.97 -0.87
C THR A 759 -7.00 -2.14 -2.04
N THR A 760 -7.34 -0.86 -2.12
CA THR A 760 -6.80 0.06 -3.15
C THR A 760 -5.26 0.09 -3.14
N SER A 761 -4.65 0.19 -1.97
CA SER A 761 -3.19 0.11 -1.79
C SER A 761 -2.64 -1.26 -2.17
N GLY A 762 -3.35 -2.35 -1.86
CA GLY A 762 -3.03 -3.69 -2.33
C GLY A 762 -3.04 -3.79 -3.85
N ALA A 763 -4.08 -3.26 -4.50
CA ALA A 763 -4.22 -3.25 -5.94
C ALA A 763 -2.98 -2.62 -6.59
N ALA A 764 -2.46 -1.51 -6.03
CA ALA A 764 -1.24 -0.84 -6.47
C ALA A 764 0.06 -1.60 -6.13
N LYS A 765 0.17 -2.16 -4.91
CA LYS A 765 1.35 -2.87 -4.39
C LYS A 765 1.65 -4.19 -5.09
N TYR A 766 0.64 -4.87 -5.63
CA TYR A 766 0.80 -6.16 -6.32
C TYR A 766 0.66 -5.98 -7.83
N PRO A 767 1.74 -5.78 -8.60
CA PRO A 767 1.68 -5.70 -10.06
C PRO A 767 1.05 -6.95 -10.71
N GLN A 768 1.15 -8.10 -10.03
CA GLN A 768 0.57 -9.37 -10.47
C GLN A 768 -0.95 -9.31 -10.59
N VAL A 769 -1.62 -8.40 -9.88
CA VAL A 769 -3.09 -8.21 -10.01
C VAL A 769 -3.43 -7.80 -11.43
N LEU A 770 -2.80 -6.73 -11.94
CA LEU A 770 -3.06 -6.23 -13.29
C LEU A 770 -2.48 -7.15 -14.36
N SER A 771 -1.39 -7.88 -14.09
CA SER A 771 -0.82 -8.82 -15.06
C SER A 771 -1.79 -9.96 -15.39
N THR A 772 -2.72 -10.30 -14.48
CA THR A 772 -3.80 -11.25 -14.80
C THR A 772 -4.89 -10.69 -15.72
N ALA A 773 -4.82 -9.41 -16.08
CA ALA A 773 -5.76 -8.67 -16.91
C ALA A 773 -7.24 -8.90 -16.50
N PRO A 774 -7.65 -8.45 -15.30
CA PRO A 774 -9.05 -8.54 -14.88
C PRO A 774 -9.97 -7.80 -15.87
N GLY A 775 -10.91 -8.54 -16.46
CA GLY A 775 -11.90 -7.97 -17.40
C GLY A 775 -13.02 -7.23 -16.69
N ILE A 776 -13.28 -7.56 -15.42
CA ILE A 776 -14.35 -6.98 -14.60
C ILE A 776 -13.72 -6.41 -13.33
N VAL A 777 -14.04 -5.16 -13.01
CA VAL A 777 -13.59 -4.49 -11.78
C VAL A 777 -14.80 -4.04 -10.98
N ILE A 778 -14.83 -4.43 -9.70
CA ILE A 778 -15.85 -4.01 -8.72
C ILE A 778 -15.14 -3.18 -7.65
N ILE A 779 -15.58 -1.94 -7.48
CA ILE A 779 -15.06 -1.03 -6.45
C ILE A 779 -16.17 -0.83 -5.42
N GLU A 780 -15.93 -1.32 -4.21
CA GLU A 780 -16.77 -1.04 -3.05
C GLU A 780 -16.26 0.21 -2.32
N GLU A 781 -17.15 0.88 -1.58
CA GLU A 781 -16.87 2.15 -0.90
C GLU A 781 -16.38 3.22 -1.87
N ALA A 782 -16.86 3.21 -3.12
CA ALA A 782 -16.33 4.02 -4.20
C ALA A 782 -16.38 5.55 -3.93
N GLY A 783 -17.23 6.01 -3.01
CA GLY A 783 -17.28 7.39 -2.55
C GLY A 783 -16.08 7.82 -1.68
N GLN A 784 -15.40 6.87 -1.04
CA GLN A 784 -14.22 7.06 -0.18
C GLN A 784 -12.89 6.76 -0.90
N VAL A 785 -12.94 6.28 -2.14
CA VAL A 785 -11.74 5.91 -2.90
C VAL A 785 -11.26 7.12 -3.71
N LEU A 786 -9.98 7.49 -3.53
CA LEU A 786 -9.34 8.52 -4.36
C LEU A 786 -9.36 8.10 -5.83
N GLU A 787 -9.58 9.07 -6.72
CA GLU A 787 -9.61 8.83 -8.16
C GLU A 787 -8.29 8.25 -8.70
N SER A 788 -7.16 8.70 -8.16
CA SER A 788 -5.83 8.12 -8.44
C SER A 788 -5.77 6.62 -8.17
N HIS A 789 -6.41 6.15 -7.09
CA HIS A 789 -6.45 4.74 -6.70
C HIS A 789 -7.38 3.94 -7.61
N THR A 790 -8.52 4.51 -8.00
CA THR A 790 -9.41 3.87 -8.98
C THR A 790 -8.71 3.66 -10.31
N ILE A 791 -8.09 4.70 -10.89
CA ILE A 791 -7.43 4.60 -12.20
C ILE A 791 -6.29 3.59 -12.19
N THR A 792 -5.49 3.55 -11.13
CA THR A 792 -4.36 2.60 -11.02
C THR A 792 -4.75 1.15 -10.73
N ALA A 793 -6.03 0.90 -10.42
CA ALA A 793 -6.61 -0.44 -10.28
C ALA A 793 -7.19 -0.97 -11.60
N LEU A 794 -7.32 -0.14 -12.64
CA LEU A 794 -7.87 -0.52 -13.93
C LEU A 794 -6.78 -1.07 -14.87
N ASN A 795 -7.05 -2.23 -15.47
CA ASN A 795 -6.23 -2.71 -16.60
C ASN A 795 -6.73 -2.05 -17.90
N PRO A 796 -5.85 -1.67 -18.86
CA PRO A 796 -6.28 -1.13 -20.15
C PRO A 796 -7.28 -1.98 -20.93
N THR A 797 -7.32 -3.30 -20.71
CA THR A 797 -8.29 -4.21 -21.34
C THR A 797 -9.53 -4.48 -20.49
N ALA A 798 -9.75 -3.71 -19.41
CA ALA A 798 -10.95 -3.85 -18.60
C ALA A 798 -12.21 -3.59 -19.44
N LYS A 799 -13.17 -4.50 -19.30
CA LYS A 799 -14.40 -4.56 -20.10
C LYS A 799 -15.61 -4.04 -19.35
N GLN A 800 -15.60 -4.14 -18.02
CA GLN A 800 -16.70 -3.68 -17.18
C GLN A 800 -16.21 -3.11 -15.85
N LEU A 801 -16.80 -1.99 -15.43
CA LEU A 801 -16.55 -1.31 -14.16
C LEU A 801 -17.86 -1.13 -13.38
N ILE A 802 -17.90 -1.64 -12.15
CA ILE A 802 -19.04 -1.53 -11.24
C ILE A 802 -18.56 -0.79 -10.00
N MET A 803 -19.08 0.41 -9.76
CA MET A 803 -18.74 1.22 -8.60
C MET A 803 -19.93 1.31 -7.66
N ILE A 804 -19.73 0.89 -6.42
CA ILE A 804 -20.75 0.86 -5.38
C ILE A 804 -20.27 1.74 -4.24
N GLY A 805 -21.01 2.79 -3.93
CA GLY A 805 -20.57 3.80 -2.96
C GLY A 805 -21.68 4.72 -2.52
N ASP A 806 -21.31 5.81 -1.87
CA ASP A 806 -22.23 6.85 -1.45
C ASP A 806 -21.50 8.19 -1.39
N HIS A 807 -21.77 9.06 -2.36
CA HIS A 807 -21.11 10.37 -2.48
C HIS A 807 -21.65 11.40 -1.48
N LYS A 808 -22.71 11.07 -0.72
CA LYS A 808 -23.26 11.91 0.35
C LYS A 808 -22.77 11.49 1.75
N GLN A 809 -21.84 10.54 1.82
CA GLN A 809 -21.07 10.20 3.02
C GLN A 809 -19.62 10.72 2.87
N LEU A 810 -18.72 10.39 3.81
CA LEU A 810 -17.37 10.95 3.82
C LEU A 810 -16.61 10.68 2.52
N ARG A 811 -15.89 11.73 2.10
CA ARG A 811 -14.89 11.72 1.04
C ARG A 811 -13.56 11.13 1.54
N PRO A 812 -12.65 10.72 0.64
CA PRO A 812 -11.28 10.41 1.00
C PRO A 812 -10.61 11.54 1.78
N PHE A 813 -9.77 11.18 2.75
CA PHE A 813 -8.98 12.15 3.51
C PHE A 813 -7.75 12.61 2.70
N VAL A 814 -7.56 13.93 2.60
CA VAL A 814 -6.42 14.61 1.94
C VAL A 814 -6.10 15.90 2.68
N ASN A 815 -4.97 16.52 2.37
CA ASN A 815 -4.63 17.84 2.89
C ASN A 815 -5.72 18.88 2.53
N TYR A 816 -6.14 19.69 3.50
CA TYR A 816 -7.20 20.69 3.33
C TYR A 816 -6.95 21.62 2.14
N ASP A 817 -5.70 22.02 1.86
CA ASP A 817 -5.39 22.92 0.75
C ASP A 817 -5.68 22.33 -0.65
N LEU A 818 -5.80 21.00 -0.76
CA LEU A 818 -6.12 20.30 -2.00
C LEU A 818 -7.57 19.79 -2.04
N SER A 819 -8.34 20.05 -0.98
CA SER A 819 -9.70 19.54 -0.79
C SER A 819 -10.77 20.38 -1.52
N VAL A 820 -11.93 19.78 -1.77
CA VAL A 820 -13.13 20.48 -2.29
C VAL A 820 -13.58 21.57 -1.32
N GLU A 821 -13.49 21.31 -0.01
CA GLU A 821 -13.93 22.19 1.06
C GLU A 821 -13.15 23.50 1.13
N LYS A 822 -11.94 23.53 0.56
CA LYS A 822 -11.13 24.75 0.42
C LYS A 822 -11.66 25.69 -0.66
N GLY A 823 -12.26 25.15 -1.72
CA GLY A 823 -12.84 25.93 -2.82
C GLY A 823 -11.84 26.45 -3.87
N ASP A 824 -10.57 26.04 -3.83
CA ASP A 824 -9.55 26.47 -4.80
C ASP A 824 -9.65 25.73 -6.16
N GLY A 825 -10.48 24.68 -6.23
CA GLY A 825 -10.80 23.94 -7.45
C GLY A 825 -9.83 22.81 -7.81
N TYR A 826 -8.98 22.37 -6.86
CA TYR A 826 -8.12 21.19 -7.02
C TYR A 826 -8.89 19.88 -6.88
N ASP A 827 -9.82 19.83 -5.92
CA ASP A 827 -10.79 18.76 -5.71
C ASP A 827 -10.17 17.34 -5.60
N LEU A 828 -9.02 17.19 -4.91
CA LEU A 828 -8.31 15.91 -4.80
C LEU A 828 -9.11 14.86 -4.03
N ASN A 829 -9.81 15.25 -2.97
CA ASN A 829 -10.70 14.35 -2.22
C ASN A 829 -12.03 14.09 -2.92
N ARG A 830 -12.31 14.66 -4.10
CA ARG A 830 -13.49 14.23 -4.87
C ARG A 830 -13.21 12.87 -5.49
N SER A 831 -13.93 11.84 -5.06
CA SER A 831 -13.83 10.50 -5.65
C SER A 831 -14.29 10.50 -7.12
N LEU A 832 -13.82 9.53 -7.91
CA LEU A 832 -14.31 9.33 -9.27
C LEU A 832 -15.83 9.07 -9.29
N PHE A 833 -16.34 8.39 -8.25
CA PHE A 833 -17.76 8.11 -8.08
C PHE A 833 -18.57 9.41 -7.98
N GLU A 834 -18.17 10.29 -7.06
CA GLU A 834 -18.81 11.60 -6.88
C GLU A 834 -18.70 12.46 -8.14
N ARG A 835 -17.52 12.50 -8.76
CA ARG A 835 -17.28 13.29 -9.98
C ARG A 835 -18.23 12.90 -11.10
N LEU A 836 -18.41 11.60 -11.35
CA LEU A 836 -19.33 11.11 -12.38
C LEU A 836 -20.79 11.41 -12.04
N VAL A 837 -21.19 11.25 -10.77
CA VAL A 837 -22.55 11.60 -10.33
C VAL A 837 -22.83 13.09 -10.54
N LEU A 838 -21.91 13.98 -10.14
CA LEU A 838 -22.06 15.44 -10.32
C LEU A 838 -22.04 15.85 -11.80
N LYS A 839 -21.38 15.08 -12.68
CA LYS A 839 -21.38 15.28 -14.13
C LYS A 839 -22.66 14.77 -14.81
N GLY A 840 -23.62 14.22 -14.06
CA GLY A 840 -24.87 13.69 -14.60
C GLY A 840 -24.77 12.26 -15.17
N PHE A 841 -23.74 11.49 -14.79
CA PHE A 841 -23.69 10.07 -15.17
C PHE A 841 -24.84 9.29 -14.51
N PRO A 842 -25.59 8.47 -15.25
CA PRO A 842 -26.70 7.70 -14.70
C PRO A 842 -26.26 6.76 -13.57
N HIS A 843 -26.84 6.93 -12.39
CA HIS A 843 -26.60 6.09 -11.22
C HIS A 843 -27.91 5.55 -10.66
N GLN A 844 -27.85 4.38 -10.03
CA GLN A 844 -29.00 3.76 -9.35
C GLN A 844 -28.89 3.98 -7.86
N VAL A 845 -29.97 4.43 -7.21
CA VAL A 845 -30.01 4.67 -5.76
C VAL A 845 -30.81 3.56 -5.09
N LEU A 846 -30.19 2.88 -4.11
CA LEU A 846 -30.91 1.94 -3.26
C LEU A 846 -31.81 2.71 -2.29
N ALA A 847 -33.07 2.29 -2.15
CA ALA A 847 -34.07 3.02 -1.39
C ALA A 847 -34.38 2.40 -0.02
N GLN A 848 -34.43 1.07 0.08
CA GLN A 848 -34.90 0.42 1.30
C GLN A 848 -33.77 0.17 2.32
N GLN A 849 -33.88 0.75 3.52
CA GLN A 849 -32.91 0.61 4.60
C GLN A 849 -33.30 -0.50 5.59
N HIS A 850 -32.30 -1.22 6.08
CA HIS A 850 -32.44 -2.44 6.87
C HIS A 850 -31.77 -2.35 8.27
N ARG A 851 -31.22 -1.19 8.62
CA ARG A 851 -30.34 -0.98 9.78
C ARG A 851 -31.05 -0.26 10.92
N MET A 852 -31.56 0.93 10.64
CA MET A 852 -32.03 1.92 11.62
C MET A 852 -33.50 1.68 11.91
N ARG A 853 -33.97 2.01 13.12
CA ARG A 853 -35.40 2.18 13.37
C ARG A 853 -35.96 3.45 12.66
N PRO A 854 -37.26 3.51 12.35
CA PRO A 854 -37.87 4.62 11.61
C PRO A 854 -37.59 6.03 12.19
N GLU A 855 -37.53 6.14 13.51
CA GLU A 855 -37.32 7.40 14.23
C GLU A 855 -35.90 7.96 13.99
N ILE A 856 -34.91 7.07 13.82
CA ILE A 856 -33.53 7.45 13.49
C ILE A 856 -33.40 7.72 11.98
N SER A 857 -33.96 6.82 11.15
CA SER A 857 -33.89 6.98 9.69
C SER A 857 -34.66 8.21 9.20
N GLU A 858 -35.66 8.69 9.93
CA GLU A 858 -36.37 9.93 9.63
C GLU A 858 -35.44 11.15 9.63
N LEU A 859 -34.47 11.20 10.56
CA LEU A 859 -33.44 12.25 10.57
C LEU A 859 -32.62 12.20 9.28
N VAL A 860 -32.11 11.02 8.94
CA VAL A 860 -31.31 10.79 7.72
C VAL A 860 -32.12 11.08 6.44
N ARG A 861 -33.41 10.74 6.43
CA ARG A 861 -34.33 10.99 5.32
C ARG A 861 -34.55 12.47 5.08
N ARG A 862 -34.82 13.24 6.14
CA ARG A 862 -35.06 14.69 6.05
C ARG A 862 -33.79 15.46 5.65
N LEU A 863 -32.63 15.02 6.13
CA LEU A 863 -31.36 15.73 5.92
C LEU A 863 -30.71 15.41 4.58
N THR A 864 -30.72 14.14 4.14
CA THR A 864 -29.80 13.68 3.09
C THR A 864 -30.45 12.81 2.02
N TYR A 865 -31.40 11.95 2.39
CA TYR A 865 -32.02 10.97 1.46
C TYR A 865 -33.55 10.97 1.55
N PRO A 866 -34.25 11.91 0.88
CA PRO A 866 -35.71 12.02 0.95
C PRO A 866 -36.46 10.73 0.57
N ASP A 867 -35.91 9.95 -0.36
CA ASP A 867 -36.52 8.72 -0.89
C ASP A 867 -36.20 7.45 -0.07
N LEU A 868 -35.53 7.57 1.09
CA LEU A 868 -35.15 6.42 1.92
C LEU A 868 -36.38 5.78 2.58
N VAL A 869 -36.57 4.47 2.43
CA VAL A 869 -37.74 3.74 2.96
C VAL A 869 -37.31 2.70 4.00
N ASP A 870 -38.09 2.53 5.07
CA ASP A 870 -37.77 1.56 6.13
C ASP A 870 -38.21 0.13 5.78
N ALA A 871 -37.33 -0.84 5.99
CA ALA A 871 -37.67 -2.24 5.78
C ALA A 871 -38.57 -2.79 6.91
N PRO A 872 -39.46 -3.77 6.63
CA PRO A 872 -40.34 -4.34 7.65
C PRO A 872 -39.60 -4.84 8.91
N LYS A 873 -38.38 -5.39 8.76
CA LYS A 873 -37.56 -5.89 9.88
C LYS A 873 -37.01 -4.80 10.81
N THR A 874 -37.14 -3.53 10.41
CA THR A 874 -36.71 -2.40 11.24
C THR A 874 -37.83 -1.87 12.13
N LEU A 875 -39.07 -2.27 11.84
CA LEU A 875 -40.25 -1.97 12.63
C LEU A 875 -40.26 -2.82 13.91
N ASN A 876 -40.85 -2.30 14.99
CA ASN A 876 -41.04 -3.00 16.26
C ASN A 876 -39.74 -3.43 16.98
N ARG A 877 -38.66 -2.64 16.86
CA ARG A 877 -37.47 -2.81 17.70
C ARG A 877 -37.81 -2.45 19.16
N PRO A 878 -37.23 -3.13 20.17
CA PRO A 878 -37.51 -2.83 21.56
C PRO A 878 -37.00 -1.43 21.92
N ASP A 879 -37.78 -0.72 22.73
CA ASP A 879 -37.41 0.61 23.21
C ASP A 879 -36.25 0.55 24.23
N LEU A 880 -35.55 1.68 24.33
CA LEU A 880 -34.43 1.88 25.23
C LEU A 880 -34.89 1.83 26.70
N ARG A 881 -34.38 0.87 27.47
CA ARG A 881 -34.72 0.69 28.88
C ARG A 881 -34.22 1.85 29.72
N GLY A 882 -35.09 2.37 30.58
CA GLY A 882 -34.75 3.47 31.49
C GLY A 882 -34.77 4.85 30.84
N PHE A 883 -35.24 4.98 29.60
CA PHE A 883 -35.42 6.24 28.88
C PHE A 883 -36.85 6.34 28.34
N SER A 884 -37.33 7.57 28.12
CA SER A 884 -38.68 7.83 27.58
C SER A 884 -38.76 7.80 26.05
N ASP A 885 -37.62 7.87 25.38
CA ASP A 885 -37.51 7.92 23.92
C ASP A 885 -36.21 7.20 23.48
N ASN A 886 -36.07 7.00 22.18
CA ASN A 886 -34.96 6.30 21.54
C ASN A 886 -34.06 7.23 20.72
N VAL A 887 -34.55 8.43 20.40
CA VAL A 887 -33.77 9.53 19.83
C VAL A 887 -33.79 10.67 20.83
N ILE A 888 -32.65 10.94 21.47
CA ILE A 888 -32.57 11.87 22.60
C ILE A 888 -31.54 12.93 22.29
N PHE A 889 -31.91 14.20 22.49
CA PHE A 889 -30.96 15.31 22.50
C PHE A 889 -30.84 15.87 23.93
N VAL A 890 -29.65 15.77 24.51
CA VAL A 890 -29.31 16.29 25.83
C VAL A 890 -28.70 17.69 25.65
N ASN A 891 -29.53 18.70 25.87
CA ASN A 891 -29.12 20.09 25.76
C ASN A 891 -28.38 20.58 27.02
N HIS A 892 -27.30 21.34 26.83
CA HIS A 892 -26.63 22.08 27.89
C HIS A 892 -26.10 23.43 27.37
N GLU A 893 -25.73 24.32 28.28
CA GLU A 893 -25.15 25.63 27.97
C GLU A 893 -23.68 25.75 28.43
N GLU A 894 -23.10 24.68 28.97
CA GLU A 894 -21.70 24.67 29.41
C GLU A 894 -20.75 24.96 28.25
N PRO A 895 -19.85 25.95 28.38
CA PRO A 895 -18.93 26.34 27.32
C PRO A 895 -17.92 25.23 27.02
N GLU A 896 -17.41 25.20 25.78
CA GLU A 896 -16.25 24.37 25.45
C GLU A 896 -15.02 24.80 26.25
N ASP A 897 -14.12 23.87 26.55
CA ASP A 897 -12.94 24.17 27.38
C ASP A 897 -12.09 25.25 26.65
N THR A 898 -11.86 26.39 27.30
CA THR A 898 -10.95 27.41 26.76
C THR A 898 -9.55 26.82 26.67
N ALA A 899 -8.91 26.93 25.50
CA ALA A 899 -7.48 26.72 25.41
C ALA A 899 -6.83 27.70 26.39
N THR A 900 -6.18 27.21 27.44
CA THR A 900 -5.32 28.05 28.26
C THR A 900 -4.33 28.70 27.30
N GLU A 901 -4.38 30.04 27.20
CA GLU A 901 -3.36 30.85 26.57
C GLU A 901 -2.06 30.65 27.35
N ASP A 902 -1.35 29.57 27.06
CA ASP A 902 0.07 29.49 27.38
C ASP A 902 0.78 30.36 26.33
N PRO A 903 1.50 31.44 26.70
CA PRO A 903 2.06 32.41 25.76
C PRO A 903 3.08 31.86 24.75
N MET A 904 3.33 30.55 24.77
CA MET A 904 4.27 29.82 23.91
C MET A 904 3.61 29.05 22.75
N THR A 905 2.28 28.98 22.64
CA THR A 905 1.59 28.14 21.62
C THR A 905 0.61 28.91 20.73
N VAL A 906 1.10 29.91 19.99
CA VAL A 906 0.25 30.76 19.12
C VAL A 906 -0.20 30.07 17.81
N ASN A 907 0.31 28.89 17.44
CA ASN A 907 0.01 28.26 16.14
C ASN A 907 -0.52 26.82 16.16
N VAL A 908 -0.83 26.25 17.33
CA VAL A 908 -1.45 24.91 17.38
C VAL A 908 -2.96 25.06 17.27
N ARG A 909 -3.58 24.58 16.19
CA ARG A 909 -5.04 24.35 16.15
C ARG A 909 -5.36 23.24 17.16
N THR A 910 -5.47 23.59 18.44
CA THR A 910 -5.81 22.67 19.53
C THR A 910 -7.15 22.00 19.23
N SER A 911 -7.16 20.66 19.19
CA SER A 911 -8.39 19.88 18.98
C SER A 911 -9.39 20.21 20.10
N LYS A 912 -10.62 20.56 19.72
CA LYS A 912 -11.66 21.03 20.66
C LYS A 912 -12.07 19.92 21.64
N ARG A 913 -12.43 20.31 22.85
CA ARG A 913 -12.95 19.42 23.90
C ARG A 913 -13.95 20.15 24.79
N ASN A 914 -14.81 19.38 25.43
CA ASN A 914 -15.80 19.84 26.38
C ASN A 914 -15.87 18.81 27.51
N THR A 915 -15.31 19.18 28.67
CA THR A 915 -15.23 18.28 29.82
C THR A 915 -16.62 17.86 30.32
N PHE A 916 -17.58 18.79 30.31
CA PHE A 916 -18.95 18.50 30.72
C PHE A 916 -19.60 17.43 29.84
N GLU A 917 -19.47 17.55 28.52
CA GLU A 917 -20.01 16.53 27.60
C GLU A 917 -19.34 15.16 27.79
N ALA A 918 -18.04 15.12 28.05
CA ALA A 918 -17.30 13.86 28.27
C ALA A 918 -17.80 13.15 29.54
N GLU A 919 -17.99 13.90 30.64
CA GLU A 919 -18.59 13.38 31.87
C GLU A 919 -20.04 12.92 31.67
N MET A 920 -20.82 13.67 30.89
CA MET A 920 -22.20 13.33 30.61
C MET A 920 -22.31 12.06 29.77
N ALA A 921 -21.43 11.88 28.79
CA ALA A 921 -21.32 10.65 28.02
C ALA A 921 -20.96 9.46 28.93
N PHE A 922 -19.98 9.61 29.82
CA PHE A 922 -19.61 8.57 30.79
C PHE A 922 -20.79 8.17 31.69
N LYS A 923 -21.48 9.16 32.30
CA LYS A 923 -22.66 8.93 33.15
C LYS A 923 -23.77 8.21 32.40
N THR A 924 -24.00 8.59 31.14
CA THR A 924 -25.00 7.95 30.26
C THR A 924 -24.65 6.49 29.98
N VAL A 925 -23.39 6.21 29.64
CA VAL A 925 -22.90 4.83 29.41
C VAL A 925 -23.02 4.00 30.67
N LYS A 926 -22.63 4.54 31.83
CA LYS A 926 -22.76 3.87 33.13
C LYS A 926 -24.21 3.50 33.42
N TYR A 927 -25.15 4.43 33.20
CA TYR A 927 -26.57 4.16 33.38
C TYR A 927 -27.08 3.06 32.44
N LEU A 928 -26.69 3.06 31.16
CA LEU A 928 -27.05 2.00 30.21
C LEU A 928 -26.54 0.62 30.66
N LEU A 929 -25.31 0.54 31.16
CA LEU A 929 -24.76 -0.71 31.70
C LEU A 929 -25.56 -1.20 32.92
N GLN A 930 -26.01 -0.30 33.80
CA GLN A 930 -26.87 -0.64 34.94
C GLN A 930 -28.25 -1.16 34.50
N GLN A 931 -28.74 -0.78 33.31
CA GLN A 931 -29.98 -1.32 32.71
C GLN A 931 -29.78 -2.69 32.03
N ASN A 932 -28.62 -3.33 32.23
CA ASN A 932 -28.21 -4.61 31.64
C ASN A 932 -28.04 -4.57 30.12
N TYR A 933 -27.61 -3.44 29.56
CA TYR A 933 -27.10 -3.41 28.19
C TYR A 933 -25.68 -3.98 28.14
N ASN A 934 -25.38 -4.73 27.07
CA ASN A 934 -24.04 -5.25 26.85
C ASN A 934 -23.10 -4.11 26.43
N ALA A 935 -21.90 -4.06 26.98
CA ALA A 935 -20.92 -3.03 26.62
C ALA A 935 -20.61 -3.02 25.10
N SER A 936 -20.59 -4.19 24.46
CA SER A 936 -20.40 -4.33 23.01
C SER A 936 -21.55 -3.81 22.14
N SER A 937 -22.70 -3.47 22.75
CA SER A 937 -23.87 -2.90 22.06
C SER A 937 -23.91 -1.36 22.13
N ILE A 938 -22.92 -0.76 22.79
CA ILE A 938 -22.81 0.68 23.04
C ILE A 938 -21.51 1.19 22.43
N VAL A 939 -21.58 2.30 21.70
CA VAL A 939 -20.41 3.04 21.24
C VAL A 939 -20.55 4.52 21.58
N VAL A 940 -19.42 5.17 21.91
CA VAL A 940 -19.36 6.62 22.10
C VAL A 940 -18.62 7.26 20.94
N LEU A 941 -19.23 8.26 20.31
CA LEU A 941 -18.69 8.96 19.15
C LEU A 941 -18.44 10.44 19.44
N THR A 942 -17.41 10.99 18.83
CA THR A 942 -17.09 12.43 18.89
C THR A 942 -16.42 12.91 17.59
N PRO A 943 -16.65 14.16 17.14
CA PRO A 943 -15.96 14.71 15.97
C PRO A 943 -14.49 15.10 16.24
N TYR A 944 -14.07 15.21 17.50
CA TYR A 944 -12.78 15.79 17.87
C TYR A 944 -11.88 14.80 18.61
N LEU A 945 -10.61 14.69 18.17
CA LEU A 945 -9.59 13.89 18.84
C LEU A 945 -9.29 14.39 20.26
N GLY A 946 -9.31 15.70 20.50
CA GLY A 946 -9.15 16.28 21.83
C GLY A 946 -10.24 15.82 22.79
N GLN A 947 -11.48 15.75 22.31
CA GLN A 947 -12.59 15.18 23.07
C GLN A 947 -12.45 13.67 23.25
N LEU A 948 -11.95 12.93 22.24
CA LEU A 948 -11.71 11.49 22.36
C LEU A 948 -10.70 11.18 23.47
N LYS A 949 -9.58 11.91 23.52
CA LYS A 949 -8.61 11.85 24.63
C LYS A 949 -9.29 12.17 25.95
N LYS A 950 -10.09 13.24 26.00
CA LYS A 950 -10.78 13.64 27.23
C LYS A 950 -11.75 12.56 27.72
N MET A 951 -12.49 11.92 26.81
CA MET A 951 -13.35 10.78 27.13
C MET A 951 -12.53 9.60 27.65
N GLN A 952 -11.37 9.30 27.05
CA GLN A 952 -10.47 8.27 27.56
C GLN A 952 -10.03 8.54 29.00
N GLU A 953 -9.64 9.78 29.31
CA GLU A 953 -9.29 10.21 30.67
C GLU A 953 -10.47 10.05 31.65
N VAL A 954 -11.66 10.52 31.27
CA VAL A 954 -12.85 10.47 32.12
C VAL A 954 -13.31 9.04 32.38
N PHE A 955 -13.33 8.20 31.34
CA PHE A 955 -13.76 6.80 31.46
C PHE A 955 -12.74 5.98 32.25
N GLY A 956 -11.44 6.22 32.04
CA GLY A 956 -10.35 5.54 32.76
C GLY A 956 -10.22 5.98 34.22
N GLY A 957 -10.36 7.29 34.49
CA GLY A 957 -10.24 7.87 35.84
C GLY A 957 -11.33 7.41 36.81
N GLY A 958 -12.50 7.00 36.30
CA GLY A 958 -13.60 6.45 37.10
C GLY A 958 -13.38 5.02 37.61
N GLY A 959 -12.36 4.29 37.13
CA GLY A 959 -12.02 2.95 37.59
C GLY A 959 -13.04 1.83 37.28
N GLU A 960 -14.22 2.15 36.74
CA GLU A 960 -15.36 1.24 36.56
C GLU A 960 -15.49 0.65 35.15
N VAL A 961 -14.97 1.32 34.12
CA VAL A 961 -15.12 0.95 32.70
C VAL A 961 -13.77 1.06 32.00
N ASP A 962 -13.45 0.12 31.13
CA ASP A 962 -12.27 0.19 30.26
C ASP A 962 -12.67 0.69 28.87
N THR A 963 -11.82 1.48 28.21
CA THR A 963 -12.09 1.99 26.85
C THR A 963 -11.37 1.17 25.78
N ILE A 964 -12.06 0.90 24.67
CA ILE A 964 -11.48 0.35 23.44
C ILE A 964 -11.39 1.48 22.41
N LEU A 965 -10.19 1.71 21.90
CA LEU A 965 -9.91 2.63 20.81
C LEU A 965 -9.46 1.82 19.60
N SER A 966 -9.73 2.34 18.39
CA SER A 966 -9.17 1.75 17.18
C SER A 966 -7.70 2.11 17.04
N ASP A 967 -6.91 1.27 16.36
CA ASP A 967 -5.49 1.57 16.07
C ASP A 967 -5.34 2.90 15.31
N PHE A 968 -6.31 3.23 14.46
CA PHE A 968 -6.35 4.50 13.74
C PHE A 968 -6.59 5.70 14.66
N ASP A 969 -7.50 5.58 15.63
CA ASP A 969 -7.74 6.63 16.61
C ASP A 969 -6.50 6.86 17.50
N ILE A 970 -5.83 5.77 17.92
CA ILE A 970 -4.59 5.85 18.70
C ILE A 970 -3.51 6.56 17.89
N LYS A 971 -3.24 6.11 16.66
CA LYS A 971 -2.26 6.73 15.76
C LYS A 971 -2.60 8.18 15.44
N ASN A 972 -3.89 8.52 15.28
CA ASN A 972 -4.31 9.90 15.07
C ASN A 972 -4.10 10.76 16.32
N MET A 973 -4.36 10.24 17.52
CA MET A 973 -4.07 10.95 18.77
C MET A 973 -2.56 11.16 18.96
N GLU A 974 -1.74 10.14 18.71
CA GLU A 974 -0.27 10.24 18.73
C GLU A 974 0.23 11.28 17.72
N LYS A 975 -0.26 11.24 16.47
CA LYS A 975 0.05 12.22 15.43
C LYS A 975 -0.27 13.65 15.86
N ASN A 976 -1.32 13.84 16.66
CA ASN A 976 -1.74 15.15 17.16
C ASN A 976 -1.15 15.49 18.54
N GLY A 977 -0.16 14.74 19.06
CA GLY A 977 0.49 15.02 20.34
C GLY A 977 -0.43 14.85 21.55
N LEU A 978 -1.47 14.03 21.43
CA LEU A 978 -2.50 13.82 22.45
C LEU A 978 -2.20 12.63 23.37
N THR A 979 -1.05 11.97 23.29
CA THR A 979 -0.67 10.83 24.15
C THR A 979 0.68 11.07 24.83
N GLU A 980 0.84 10.60 26.08
CA GLU A 980 2.14 10.44 26.75
C GLU A 980 2.52 8.95 26.74
N SER A 981 3.83 8.63 26.67
CA SER A 981 4.34 7.25 26.66
C SER A 981 3.71 6.40 27.78
N PRO A 982 3.23 5.17 27.51
CA PRO A 982 2.31 4.51 28.41
C PRO A 982 3.02 3.83 29.59
N ALA A 983 2.64 4.24 30.80
CA ALA A 983 2.70 3.39 31.99
C ALA A 983 1.25 3.08 32.44
N GLY A 984 0.67 1.97 31.95
CA GLY A 984 -0.54 1.37 32.53
C GLY A 984 -1.76 1.20 31.60
N SER A 985 -2.16 -0.07 31.42
CA SER A 985 -3.45 -0.59 30.91
C SER A 985 -4.08 0.05 29.67
N VAL A 986 -3.49 -0.19 28.50
CA VAL A 986 -4.20 -0.20 27.21
C VAL A 986 -4.35 -1.65 26.80
N THR A 987 -5.59 -2.15 26.62
CA THR A 987 -5.78 -3.50 26.05
C THR A 987 -6.08 -3.37 24.57
N LEU A 988 -5.12 -3.76 23.73
CA LEU A 988 -5.29 -3.83 22.27
C LEU A 988 -6.39 -4.83 21.90
N GLY A 989 -7.28 -4.44 20.99
CA GLY A 989 -8.51 -5.17 20.67
C GLY A 989 -8.30 -6.29 19.65
N HIS A 990 -8.07 -7.51 20.12
CA HIS A 990 -8.50 -8.72 19.41
C HIS A 990 -9.54 -9.44 20.27
N THR A 991 -10.73 -9.69 19.72
CA THR A 991 -11.78 -10.49 20.37
C THR A 991 -11.33 -11.96 20.44
N PRO A 992 -11.08 -12.55 21.62
CA PRO A 992 -10.80 -13.98 21.72
C PRO A 992 -12.14 -14.72 21.84
N CYS A 993 -12.54 -15.41 20.78
CA CYS A 993 -13.46 -16.54 20.92
C CYS A 993 -12.61 -17.77 21.23
N SER A 994 -12.51 -18.13 22.51
CA SER A 994 -11.92 -19.40 22.94
C SER A 994 -12.83 -20.10 23.94
N GLU A 995 -13.47 -21.19 23.51
CA GLU A 995 -13.78 -22.29 24.40
C GLU A 995 -12.48 -23.05 24.70
N SER A 996 -12.16 -23.16 25.98
CA SER A 996 -10.99 -23.85 26.50
C SER A 996 -11.12 -25.37 26.40
N ILE A 997 -10.15 -26.04 25.76
CA ILE A 997 -9.81 -27.43 26.08
C ILE A 997 -8.45 -27.43 26.77
N SER A 998 -8.48 -27.72 28.07
CA SER A 998 -7.32 -28.01 28.89
C SER A 998 -6.72 -29.37 28.54
N ALA A 999 -5.41 -29.43 28.28
CA ALA A 999 -4.63 -30.64 28.43
C ALA A 999 -3.27 -30.31 29.07
N SER A 1000 -3.13 -30.78 30.30
CA SER A 1000 -1.98 -30.73 31.20
C SER A 1000 -0.82 -31.64 30.78
N ARG A 1001 0.35 -31.37 31.41
CA ARG A 1001 1.61 -32.16 31.52
C ARG A 1001 2.63 -31.82 30.43
N GLY A 1002 3.91 -31.61 30.71
CA GLY A 1002 4.74 -31.78 31.91
C GLY A 1002 6.19 -31.87 31.40
N ALA A 1003 7.11 -31.16 32.04
CA ALA A 1003 8.51 -31.04 31.63
C ALA A 1003 9.38 -32.24 32.07
N SER A 1004 10.33 -32.64 31.21
CA SER A 1004 11.64 -33.26 31.52
C SER A 1004 12.33 -33.59 30.17
N ALA A 1005 13.39 -32.90 29.74
CA ALA A 1005 14.80 -33.06 30.11
C ALA A 1005 15.47 -34.36 29.61
N GLU A 1006 16.60 -34.15 28.90
CA GLU A 1006 17.72 -35.07 28.60
C GLU A 1006 17.63 -36.13 27.49
N GLY A 1007 18.57 -36.04 26.54
CA GLY A 1007 19.53 -37.13 26.34
C GLY A 1007 19.55 -37.91 25.01
N ILE A 1008 20.62 -37.66 24.24
CA ILE A 1008 21.48 -38.66 23.55
C ILE A 1008 21.13 -39.10 22.11
N GLU A 1009 22.18 -38.96 21.29
CA GLU A 1009 22.62 -39.52 20.01
C GLU A 1009 21.97 -40.82 19.48
N GLY A 1010 21.94 -40.98 18.14
CA GLY A 1010 21.95 -42.32 17.52
C GLY A 1010 21.39 -42.50 16.10
N ILE A 1011 22.15 -42.10 15.08
CA ILE A 1011 22.59 -42.92 13.92
C ILE A 1011 21.63 -43.99 13.29
N VAL A 1012 21.17 -43.72 12.04
CA VAL A 1012 21.19 -44.61 10.82
C VAL A 1012 20.09 -45.73 10.71
N PRO A 1013 19.68 -46.23 9.50
CA PRO A 1013 18.40 -45.86 8.89
C PRO A 1013 17.59 -47.11 8.41
N ALA A 1014 16.62 -46.85 7.53
CA ALA A 1014 16.20 -47.71 6.40
C ALA A 1014 14.87 -48.50 6.51
N MET A 1015 14.28 -48.60 5.32
CA MET A 1015 13.41 -49.67 4.79
C MET A 1015 11.88 -49.55 4.91
N SER A 1016 11.33 -49.03 3.80
CA SER A 1016 10.51 -49.73 2.79
C SER A 1016 9.15 -50.33 3.16
N ASP A 1017 8.19 -49.87 2.34
CA ASP A 1017 7.22 -50.64 1.57
C ASP A 1017 5.97 -51.25 2.23
N SER A 1018 4.85 -50.78 1.63
CA SER A 1018 3.78 -51.58 1.03
C SER A 1018 2.45 -51.73 1.79
N ASP A 1019 1.41 -51.30 1.07
CA ASP A 1019 0.17 -52.04 0.82
C ASP A 1019 -0.73 -52.43 2.00
N ARG A 1020 -1.89 -51.75 2.11
CA ARG A 1020 -3.17 -52.26 1.55
C ARG A 1020 -4.39 -51.44 2.00
N SER A 1021 -5.07 -50.92 0.98
CA SER A 1021 -6.52 -50.93 0.73
C SER A 1021 -7.54 -51.26 1.84
N MET A 1022 -8.61 -50.46 1.74
CA MET A 1022 -10.04 -50.84 1.74
C MET A 1022 -10.85 -50.78 3.05
N ALA A 1023 -11.77 -49.80 3.01
CA ALA A 1023 -13.21 -49.90 3.28
C ALA A 1023 -13.67 -50.39 4.66
N VAL A 1024 -14.55 -49.62 5.31
CA VAL A 1024 -15.99 -49.93 5.44
C VAL A 1024 -16.67 -48.81 6.25
N LYS A 1025 -17.90 -48.51 5.82
CA LYS A 1025 -18.83 -47.49 6.33
C LYS A 1025 -19.60 -48.00 7.59
N PRO A 1026 -20.48 -47.19 8.21
CA PRO A 1026 -20.67 -47.04 9.66
C PRO A 1026 -21.79 -47.93 10.23
N PRO A 1027 -22.20 -47.73 11.49
CA PRO A 1027 -23.58 -47.24 11.67
C PRO A 1027 -23.84 -46.28 12.85
N ALA A 1028 -24.61 -45.24 12.55
CA ALA A 1028 -25.95 -44.90 13.08
C ALA A 1028 -26.32 -45.00 14.58
N LYS A 1029 -26.88 -43.86 15.04
CA LYS A 1029 -28.18 -43.65 15.75
C LYS A 1029 -28.28 -43.76 17.29
N SER A 1030 -28.38 -42.57 17.92
CA SER A 1030 -29.52 -42.07 18.76
C SER A 1030 -29.78 -42.71 20.15
N PRO A 1031 -30.66 -42.12 21.00
CA PRO A 1031 -30.78 -40.72 21.46
C PRO A 1031 -31.07 -40.59 22.99
N CYS A 1032 -31.11 -39.33 23.48
CA CYS A 1032 -31.87 -38.80 24.64
C CYS A 1032 -31.69 -39.40 26.06
N SER A 1033 -31.43 -38.53 27.06
CA SER A 1033 -32.45 -38.08 28.03
C SER A 1033 -31.86 -37.35 29.25
N HIS A 1034 -32.66 -36.44 29.80
CA HIS A 1034 -32.42 -35.59 30.96
C HIS A 1034 -32.16 -36.34 32.28
N SER A 1035 -31.35 -35.74 33.17
CA SER A 1035 -31.69 -35.56 34.59
C SER A 1035 -30.66 -34.68 35.33
N MET A 1036 -31.16 -33.70 36.07
CA MET A 1036 -30.56 -33.17 37.31
C MET A 1036 -31.31 -33.82 38.50
N PRO A 1037 -30.95 -33.59 39.79
CA PRO A 1037 -29.70 -33.10 40.43
C PRO A 1037 -29.27 -34.06 41.58
N SER A 1038 -28.23 -33.71 42.39
CA SER A 1038 -28.25 -33.68 43.87
C SER A 1038 -26.89 -33.95 44.57
N THR A 1039 -26.47 -32.95 45.37
CA THR A 1039 -25.87 -32.99 46.72
C THR A 1039 -24.51 -33.67 47.05
N MET A 1040 -23.64 -32.80 47.57
CA MET A 1040 -22.87 -32.90 48.84
C MET A 1040 -21.69 -33.89 48.91
N THR A 1041 -20.48 -33.36 49.05
CA THR A 1041 -19.72 -33.46 50.31
C THR A 1041 -18.49 -32.56 50.31
N SER A 1042 -18.31 -31.90 51.45
CA SER A 1042 -17.26 -30.96 51.83
C SER A 1042 -15.90 -31.63 52.05
N THR A 1043 -14.81 -31.00 51.62
CA THR A 1043 -13.56 -31.04 52.38
C THR A 1043 -12.82 -29.72 52.24
N THR A 1044 -12.57 -29.11 53.38
CA THR A 1044 -11.96 -27.81 53.63
C THR A 1044 -10.47 -27.78 53.27
N GLY A 1045 -10.06 -26.73 52.56
CA GLY A 1045 -8.67 -26.32 52.41
C GLY A 1045 -8.60 -24.80 52.35
N ASN A 1046 -8.16 -24.17 53.45
CA ASN A 1046 -7.93 -22.74 53.56
C ASN A 1046 -6.79 -22.32 52.62
N THR A 1047 -7.10 -21.53 51.59
CA THR A 1047 -6.16 -20.57 50.99
C THR A 1047 -6.88 -19.23 50.86
N SER A 1048 -6.20 -18.19 51.32
CA SER A 1048 -6.60 -16.78 51.31
C SER A 1048 -7.21 -16.33 49.97
N PRO A 1049 -8.31 -15.55 49.95
CA PRO A 1049 -8.86 -15.02 48.71
C PRO A 1049 -7.96 -13.88 48.23
N THR A 1050 -7.08 -14.17 47.25
CA THR A 1050 -6.68 -13.14 46.29
C THR A 1050 -7.95 -12.69 45.58
N THR A 1051 -8.35 -11.44 45.81
CA THR A 1051 -9.44 -10.76 45.14
C THR A 1051 -9.21 -10.78 43.63
N ALA A 1052 -9.79 -11.75 42.93
CA ALA A 1052 -9.89 -11.70 41.48
C ALA A 1052 -10.84 -10.54 41.15
N SER A 1053 -10.28 -9.41 40.70
CA SER A 1053 -11.06 -8.29 40.19
C SER A 1053 -11.94 -8.79 39.06
N THR A 1054 -13.26 -8.64 39.18
CA THR A 1054 -14.19 -8.88 38.07
C THR A 1054 -13.74 -8.09 36.84
N PRO A 1055 -13.69 -8.71 35.64
CA PRO A 1055 -13.25 -8.01 34.43
C PRO A 1055 -14.18 -6.83 34.16
N LYS A 1056 -13.58 -5.64 33.99
CA LYS A 1056 -14.33 -4.41 33.75
C LYS A 1056 -15.01 -4.46 32.38
N PRO A 1057 -16.22 -3.89 32.24
CA PRO A 1057 -16.87 -3.75 30.93
C PRO A 1057 -16.01 -2.86 30.02
N LYS A 1058 -15.86 -3.28 28.77
CA LYS A 1058 -15.07 -2.56 27.76
C LYS A 1058 -15.99 -1.81 26.78
N ILE A 1059 -15.86 -0.48 26.71
CA ILE A 1059 -16.69 0.38 25.86
C ILE A 1059 -15.85 0.93 24.71
N GLN A 1060 -16.37 0.84 23.50
CA GLN A 1060 -15.71 1.42 22.34
C GLN A 1060 -15.97 2.94 22.28
N ILE A 1061 -14.90 3.71 22.15
CA ILE A 1061 -14.93 5.14 21.90
C ILE A 1061 -14.17 5.43 20.60
N SER A 1062 -14.69 6.29 19.72
CA SER A 1062 -14.06 6.54 18.41
C SER A 1062 -14.45 7.88 17.82
N THR A 1063 -13.63 8.38 16.89
CA THR A 1063 -14.04 9.52 16.05
C THR A 1063 -15.08 9.12 15.01
N ILE A 1064 -15.88 10.08 14.56
CA ILE A 1064 -16.90 9.84 13.50
C ILE A 1064 -16.26 9.31 12.22
N ASP A 1065 -15.12 9.89 11.85
CA ASP A 1065 -14.41 9.55 10.61
C ASP A 1065 -13.88 8.10 10.66
N ASN A 1066 -13.39 7.63 11.82
CA ASN A 1066 -12.88 6.27 11.99
C ASN A 1066 -13.97 5.20 12.23
N TYR A 1067 -15.18 5.60 12.63
CA TYR A 1067 -16.32 4.69 12.82
C TYR A 1067 -17.20 4.51 11.56
N GLN A 1068 -16.75 5.01 10.40
CA GLN A 1068 -17.46 4.81 9.14
C GLN A 1068 -17.52 3.32 8.76
N GLY A 1069 -18.56 2.93 8.03
CA GLY A 1069 -18.84 1.52 7.69
C GLY A 1069 -19.39 0.68 8.85
N GLN A 1070 -19.08 1.02 10.10
CA GLN A 1070 -19.55 0.32 11.30
C GLN A 1070 -20.96 0.75 11.72
N GLU A 1071 -21.56 -0.03 12.62
CA GLU A 1071 -22.86 0.23 13.24
C GLU A 1071 -22.86 -0.28 14.69
N SER A 1072 -23.69 0.31 15.54
CA SER A 1072 -23.92 -0.16 16.92
C SER A 1072 -25.40 -0.11 17.26
N ASP A 1073 -25.84 -0.90 18.23
CA ASP A 1073 -27.23 -0.88 18.69
C ASP A 1073 -27.55 0.46 19.35
N ILE A 1074 -26.65 0.98 20.17
CA ILE A 1074 -26.79 2.25 20.89
C ILE A 1074 -25.56 3.12 20.58
N VAL A 1075 -25.82 4.37 20.17
CA VAL A 1075 -24.78 5.39 19.95
C VAL A 1075 -25.00 6.54 20.92
N VAL A 1076 -23.96 6.89 21.67
CA VAL A 1076 -23.88 8.11 22.47
C VAL A 1076 -22.89 9.04 21.78
N ALA A 1077 -23.29 10.26 21.44
CA ALA A 1077 -22.44 11.20 20.72
C ALA A 1077 -22.27 12.52 21.48
N SER A 1078 -21.02 12.97 21.59
CA SER A 1078 -20.66 14.32 22.07
C SER A 1078 -20.42 15.22 20.86
N LEU A 1079 -21.07 16.37 20.83
CA LEU A 1079 -20.98 17.36 19.73
C LEU A 1079 -19.91 18.43 19.99
N VAL A 1080 -19.48 18.58 21.24
CA VAL A 1080 -18.34 19.37 21.75
C VAL A 1080 -18.53 20.89 21.68
N ARG A 1081 -18.96 21.41 20.53
CA ARG A 1081 -18.98 22.85 20.25
C ARG A 1081 -20.06 23.55 21.08
N SER A 1082 -19.61 24.51 21.88
CA SER A 1082 -20.44 25.36 22.73
C SER A 1082 -19.74 26.71 22.88
N ASN A 1083 -19.98 27.60 21.91
CA ASN A 1083 -19.29 28.88 21.78
C ASN A 1083 -20.24 30.00 21.35
N SER A 1084 -19.83 31.25 21.62
CA SER A 1084 -20.59 32.46 21.31
C SER A 1084 -20.65 32.78 19.82
N ASP A 1085 -19.70 32.27 19.04
CA ASP A 1085 -19.59 32.54 17.59
C ASP A 1085 -20.55 31.68 16.75
N ASN A 1086 -21.28 30.76 17.40
CA ASN A 1086 -22.14 29.77 16.75
C ASN A 1086 -21.40 28.92 15.71
N ASP A 1087 -20.10 28.68 15.91
CA ASP A 1087 -19.31 27.83 15.03
C ASP A 1087 -19.44 26.36 15.45
N ILE A 1088 -19.93 25.53 14.53
CA ILE A 1088 -20.14 24.08 14.70
C ILE A 1088 -18.95 23.24 14.18
N GLY A 1089 -17.91 23.88 13.63
CA GLY A 1089 -16.67 23.25 13.22
C GLY A 1089 -16.86 22.09 12.26
N PHE A 1090 -16.28 20.91 12.55
CA PHE A 1090 -16.28 19.76 11.63
C PHE A 1090 -17.68 19.28 11.24
N LEU A 1091 -18.68 19.51 12.09
CA LEU A 1091 -20.07 19.16 11.82
C LEU A 1091 -20.77 20.10 10.83
N SER A 1092 -20.07 21.13 10.33
CA SER A 1092 -20.53 21.91 9.17
C SER A 1092 -20.53 21.09 7.87
N SER A 1093 -19.80 19.97 7.82
CA SER A 1093 -19.87 19.02 6.70
C SER A 1093 -21.14 18.16 6.82
N PRO A 1094 -22.07 18.24 5.86
CA PRO A 1094 -23.27 17.40 5.86
C PRO A 1094 -22.93 15.90 5.80
N GLU A 1095 -21.82 15.54 5.18
CA GLU A 1095 -21.35 14.16 5.08
C GLU A 1095 -20.98 13.57 6.46
N ARG A 1096 -20.27 14.33 7.31
CA ARG A 1096 -19.94 13.92 8.70
C ARG A 1096 -21.19 13.77 9.56
N LEU A 1097 -22.12 14.72 9.44
CA LEU A 1097 -23.39 14.65 10.16
C LEU A 1097 -24.21 13.42 9.73
N ASN A 1098 -24.28 13.15 8.42
CA ASN A 1098 -24.95 11.96 7.90
C ASN A 1098 -24.31 10.66 8.43
N VAL A 1099 -22.97 10.60 8.50
CA VAL A 1099 -22.29 9.44 9.11
C VAL A 1099 -22.68 9.31 10.58
N LEU A 1100 -22.58 10.36 11.38
CA LEU A 1100 -22.94 10.36 12.81
C LEU A 1100 -24.34 9.81 13.07
N LEU A 1101 -25.34 10.37 12.38
CA LEU A 1101 -26.75 10.04 12.60
C LEU A 1101 -27.13 8.62 12.14
N SER A 1102 -26.33 8.01 11.25
CA SER A 1102 -26.63 6.72 10.63
C SER A 1102 -25.89 5.50 11.23
N ARG A 1103 -25.18 5.69 12.35
CA ARG A 1103 -24.45 4.61 13.04
C ARG A 1103 -25.32 3.78 13.98
N ALA A 1104 -26.40 4.36 14.50
CA ALA A 1104 -27.27 3.74 15.50
C ALA A 1104 -28.35 2.83 14.88
N ARG A 1105 -28.57 1.65 15.47
CA ARG A 1105 -29.65 0.74 15.05
C ARG A 1105 -30.92 0.91 15.89
N ASN A 1106 -30.79 1.01 17.21
CA ASN A 1106 -31.91 1.01 18.16
C ASN A 1106 -32.08 2.35 18.90
N ALA A 1107 -30.98 3.02 19.28
CA ALA A 1107 -31.07 4.29 19.99
C ALA A 1107 -29.90 5.23 19.68
N LEU A 1108 -30.20 6.53 19.61
CA LEU A 1108 -29.25 7.61 19.36
C LEU A 1108 -29.40 8.67 20.46
N ILE A 1109 -28.32 8.92 21.20
CA ILE A 1109 -28.26 9.94 22.25
C ILE A 1109 -27.21 10.98 21.83
N LEU A 1110 -27.65 12.21 21.55
CA LEU A 1110 -26.81 13.34 21.20
C LEU A 1110 -26.65 14.25 22.43
N ILE A 1111 -25.43 14.66 22.74
CA ILE A 1111 -25.11 15.58 23.84
C ILE A 1111 -24.45 16.81 23.22
N GLY A 1112 -25.02 18.00 23.45
CA GLY A 1112 -24.44 19.24 22.92
C GLY A 1112 -25.28 20.49 23.20
N ASN A 1113 -24.75 21.64 22.81
CA ASN A 1113 -25.41 22.94 22.99
C ASN A 1113 -26.38 23.26 21.84
N ALA A 1114 -27.69 23.10 22.08
CA ALA A 1114 -28.70 23.35 21.04
C ALA A 1114 -28.70 24.80 20.52
N ALA A 1115 -28.36 25.80 21.34
CA ALA A 1115 -28.33 27.19 20.91
C ALA A 1115 -27.23 27.45 19.87
N THR A 1116 -26.03 26.92 20.10
CA THR A 1116 -24.90 26.97 19.15
C THR A 1116 -25.26 26.32 17.81
N PHE A 1117 -25.85 25.12 17.84
CA PHE A 1117 -26.19 24.40 16.60
C PHE A 1117 -27.42 24.98 15.86
N LYS A 1118 -28.41 25.54 16.57
CA LYS A 1118 -29.58 26.20 15.93
C LYS A 1118 -29.23 27.55 15.31
N SER A 1119 -28.23 28.24 15.87
CA SER A 1119 -27.84 29.58 15.47
C SER A 1119 -26.62 29.61 14.53
N ALA A 1120 -26.17 28.43 14.08
CA ALA A 1120 -24.96 28.29 13.29
C ALA A 1120 -25.02 29.10 11.98
N HIS A 1121 -23.97 29.88 11.70
CA HIS A 1121 -23.86 30.67 10.47
C HIS A 1121 -23.08 29.89 9.40
N THR A 1122 -23.63 28.82 8.84
CA THR A 1122 -22.97 28.15 7.70
C THR A 1122 -23.22 28.91 6.39
N GLY A 1123 -22.13 29.44 5.82
CA GLY A 1123 -22.10 30.02 4.48
C GLY A 1123 -22.51 29.01 3.40
N GLN A 1124 -23.25 29.50 2.40
CA GLN A 1124 -23.71 28.78 1.20
C GLN A 1124 -24.45 27.45 1.41
N GLU A 1125 -25.53 27.47 2.20
CA GLU A 1125 -26.84 26.91 1.83
C GLU A 1125 -27.81 27.11 3.01
N THR A 1126 -28.82 27.95 2.83
CA THR A 1126 -29.93 28.15 3.79
C THR A 1126 -30.73 26.87 4.11
N SER A 1127 -30.50 25.78 3.37
CA SER A 1127 -31.19 24.48 3.56
C SER A 1127 -30.68 23.71 4.78
N MET A 1128 -29.36 23.73 5.03
CA MET A 1128 -28.72 22.88 6.03
C MET A 1128 -29.00 23.33 7.47
N ASN A 1129 -29.04 24.65 7.70
CA ASN A 1129 -29.43 25.22 8.99
C ASN A 1129 -30.87 24.89 9.37
N ASN A 1130 -31.80 24.94 8.41
CA ASN A 1130 -33.18 24.52 8.63
C ASN A 1130 -33.27 23.02 8.90
N SER A 1131 -32.45 22.22 8.21
CA SER A 1131 -32.36 20.77 8.36
C SER A 1131 -31.79 20.34 9.71
N LEU A 1132 -30.70 20.94 10.17
CA LEU A 1132 -30.04 20.64 11.45
C LEU A 1132 -30.87 21.14 12.64
N SER A 1133 -31.44 22.35 12.52
CA SER A 1133 -32.44 22.82 13.48
C SER A 1133 -33.70 21.96 13.46
N THR A 1134 -34.15 21.43 12.30
CA THR A 1134 -35.26 20.48 12.23
C THR A 1134 -34.90 19.14 12.86
N ALA A 1135 -33.70 18.59 12.66
CA ALA A 1135 -33.26 17.36 13.30
C ALA A 1135 -33.16 17.51 14.82
N ILE A 1136 -32.60 18.63 15.29
CA ILE A 1136 -32.57 19.00 16.70
C ILE A 1136 -34.00 19.22 17.23
N ASN A 1137 -34.86 19.93 16.50
CA ASN A 1137 -36.24 20.16 16.91
C ASN A 1137 -37.05 18.86 16.90
N THR A 1138 -36.81 17.93 15.98
CA THR A 1138 -37.41 16.59 15.97
C THR A 1138 -36.95 15.80 17.19
N ALA A 1139 -35.64 15.78 17.48
CA ALA A 1139 -35.09 15.14 18.68
C ALA A 1139 -35.53 15.81 20.00
N LEU A 1140 -35.81 17.12 19.99
CA LEU A 1140 -36.37 17.87 21.12
C LEU A 1140 -37.90 17.70 21.24
N SER A 1141 -38.62 17.46 20.13
CA SER A 1141 -40.08 17.36 20.11
C SER A 1141 -40.63 16.01 20.59
N GLY A 1142 -39.80 14.95 20.57
CA GLY A 1142 -40.09 13.67 21.22
C GLY A 1142 -39.99 13.72 22.75
N ALA A 1143 -39.22 14.67 23.28
CA ALA A 1143 -39.17 14.97 24.70
C ALA A 1143 -40.32 15.91 25.09
N THR A 1144 -41.37 15.37 25.70
CA THR A 1144 -42.21 16.22 26.56
C THR A 1144 -41.30 16.78 27.67
N ASN A 1145 -41.10 18.09 27.66
CA ASN A 1145 -40.19 18.87 28.52
C ASN A 1145 -40.43 18.73 30.05
N GLU A 1146 -41.29 17.81 30.50
CA GLU A 1146 -41.59 17.59 31.91
C GLU A 1146 -41.07 16.25 32.46
N VAL A 1147 -40.75 15.26 31.62
CA VAL A 1147 -40.34 13.92 32.09
C VAL A 1147 -38.84 13.66 31.95
N VAL A 1148 -38.20 14.21 30.92
CA VAL A 1148 -36.75 14.10 30.71
C VAL A 1148 -36.00 14.92 31.75
N ASP A 1149 -36.45 16.15 32.03
CA ASP A 1149 -35.86 17.00 33.07
C ASP A 1149 -36.09 16.41 34.47
N ALA A 1150 -37.22 15.74 34.74
CA ALA A 1150 -37.48 15.11 36.05
C ALA A 1150 -36.72 13.79 36.27
N THR A 1151 -36.51 13.00 35.22
CA THR A 1151 -35.77 11.72 35.29
C THR A 1151 -34.26 11.97 35.30
N ILE A 1152 -33.79 12.92 34.46
CA ILE A 1152 -32.41 13.40 34.48
C ILE A 1152 -32.14 14.16 35.78
N LYS A 1153 -32.99 15.09 36.25
CA LYS A 1153 -32.80 15.69 37.59
C LYS A 1153 -32.86 14.67 38.72
N LYS A 1154 -33.65 13.60 38.65
CA LYS A 1154 -33.62 12.54 39.68
C LYS A 1154 -32.34 11.70 39.65
N VAL A 1155 -31.85 11.35 38.46
CA VAL A 1155 -30.60 10.59 38.30
C VAL A 1155 -29.37 11.46 38.62
N PHE A 1156 -29.41 12.76 38.28
CA PHE A 1156 -28.30 13.69 38.47
C PHE A 1156 -28.30 14.39 39.84
N SER A 1157 -29.45 14.62 40.50
CA SER A 1157 -29.49 15.07 41.91
C SER A 1157 -29.05 13.95 42.87
N ALA A 1158 -29.39 12.69 42.58
CA ALA A 1158 -28.91 11.56 43.36
C ALA A 1158 -27.39 11.34 43.21
N ALA A 1159 -26.81 11.65 42.05
CA ALA A 1159 -25.37 11.52 41.82
C ALA A 1159 -24.52 12.67 42.40
N ILE A 1160 -25.12 13.83 42.66
CA ILE A 1160 -24.44 14.97 43.30
C ILE A 1160 -24.56 14.89 44.84
N ASP A 1161 -25.58 14.23 45.36
CA ASP A 1161 -25.85 14.20 46.80
C ASP A 1161 -24.92 13.29 47.60
N ASP A 1162 -24.37 12.20 47.06
CA ASP A 1162 -23.61 11.25 47.89
C ASP A 1162 -22.16 11.71 48.17
N ALA A 1163 -21.50 12.35 47.21
CA ALA A 1163 -20.15 12.89 47.40
C ALA A 1163 -20.16 14.17 48.26
N VAL A 1164 -21.22 14.98 48.14
CA VAL A 1164 -21.39 16.21 48.93
C VAL A 1164 -21.95 15.90 50.32
N LYS A 1165 -22.86 14.93 50.50
CA LYS A 1165 -23.30 14.51 51.85
C LYS A 1165 -22.18 13.86 52.64
N GLU A 1166 -21.30 13.06 52.03
CA GLU A 1166 -20.17 12.48 52.75
C GLU A 1166 -19.13 13.56 53.15
N GLN A 1167 -18.91 14.57 52.31
CA GLN A 1167 -18.05 15.72 52.66
C GLN A 1167 -18.70 16.65 53.69
N VAL A 1168 -20.00 16.93 53.59
CA VAL A 1168 -20.75 17.73 54.57
C VAL A 1168 -20.88 17.00 55.90
N GLN A 1169 -21.06 15.68 55.91
CA GLN A 1169 -21.13 14.88 57.13
C GLN A 1169 -19.75 14.70 57.79
N LYS A 1170 -18.66 14.63 57.01
CA LYS A 1170 -17.28 14.72 57.52
C LYS A 1170 -16.95 16.12 58.03
N LEU A 1171 -17.45 17.18 57.38
CA LEU A 1171 -17.33 18.57 57.84
C LEU A 1171 -18.14 18.82 59.11
N GLU A 1172 -19.37 18.30 59.22
CA GLU A 1172 -20.21 18.39 60.42
C GLU A 1172 -19.63 17.59 61.59
N GLN A 1173 -19.05 16.41 61.34
CA GLN A 1173 -18.33 15.63 62.35
C GLN A 1173 -17.01 16.28 62.76
N ALA A 1174 -16.27 16.88 61.83
CA ALA A 1174 -15.07 17.66 62.12
C ALA A 1174 -15.40 18.97 62.86
N PHE A 1175 -16.53 19.60 62.56
CA PHE A 1175 -17.02 20.80 63.25
C PHE A 1175 -17.54 20.45 64.66
N ALA A 1176 -18.24 19.32 64.83
CA ALA A 1176 -18.66 18.82 66.13
C ALA A 1176 -17.47 18.37 67.01
N ALA A 1177 -16.42 17.81 66.41
CA ALA A 1177 -15.17 17.48 67.10
C ALA A 1177 -14.39 18.75 67.48
N ALA A 1178 -14.28 19.74 66.58
CA ALA A 1178 -13.62 21.01 66.85
C ALA A 1178 -14.36 21.85 67.91
N VAL A 1179 -15.70 21.82 67.93
CA VAL A 1179 -16.51 22.51 68.96
C VAL A 1179 -16.40 21.82 70.32
N ASN A 1180 -16.17 20.51 70.37
CA ASN A 1180 -15.90 19.80 71.63
C ASN A 1180 -14.46 19.97 72.13
N ASP A 1181 -13.47 20.13 71.23
CA ASP A 1181 -12.07 20.37 71.58
C ASP A 1181 -11.78 21.83 71.97
N THR A 1182 -12.74 22.75 71.82
CA THR A 1182 -12.60 24.13 72.32
C THR A 1182 -13.25 24.36 73.70
N VAL A 1183 -13.73 23.29 74.38
CA VAL A 1183 -14.40 23.40 75.70
C VAL A 1183 -13.70 22.61 76.82
N GLN A 1184 -12.53 22.01 76.58
CA GLN A 1184 -11.72 21.45 77.67
C GLN A 1184 -10.26 21.85 77.52
N GLU A 1185 -9.72 22.47 78.58
CA GLU A 1185 -8.40 23.13 78.75
C GLU A 1185 -8.43 24.60 78.27
N GLU A 1186 -8.60 25.65 79.09
CA GLU A 1186 -8.35 25.90 80.51
C GLU A 1186 -9.27 27.04 81.01
N VAL A 1187 -9.84 26.90 82.21
CA VAL A 1187 -9.66 27.97 83.21
C VAL A 1187 -8.73 27.40 84.26
N VAL A 1188 -7.43 27.44 83.97
CA VAL A 1188 -6.31 27.73 84.89
C VAL A 1188 -5.21 28.34 84.05
#